data_AF-A0A7V2KNS2-F1
#
_entry.id   AF-A0A7V2KNS2-F1
#
_cell.length_a   1.000
_cell.length_b   1.000
_cell.length_c   1.000
_cell.angle_alpha   90.00
_cell.angle_beta   90.00
_cell.angle_gamma   90.00
#
_symmetry.space_group_name_H-M   'P 1'
#
loop_
_entity.id
_entity.type
_entity.pdbx_description
1 polymer ?
#
loop_
_entity_poly.entity_id
_entity_poly.type
_entity_poly.pdbx_seq_one_letter_code
_entity_poly.pdbx_strand_id
1 'polypeptide(L)'
;MAAKKPLLLLFDGHALVHRAYHALPPLSVSKTGELVNAVYGFASMLLKVLKEFKPSHYAIAFDRPTPTFRHERFQDYKANRPPAPEELRAQFRRVRELVEAFHIPVYEIDGFEADDVLGTLSRQASQRGMDTVIVTGDTDTMQLVSPQVRILTSRPGKRFGDTMVYDEAQVQQKYGVAPSQIADLKALIGDPSDNIPGVPGVGQKTALKLIQQFGSVENLLDHLDEVTPEKLQETLRHNEELLRQGKELATIVTDVPMDLDLDKCSISGFERDRVVALFRELEFNTQLPKLNELELGQEQATTPQIKAPLEGRYHTITSGEALADLVLRLGSAPGFAFDTETTSKQAMLADLVGISISPYPGEAYYIPVGHQGLGAGPQLPLELVLDQLRPLLQDPDLPKVAHNAKYDMAVLARYGVQVRNLACDTMIAAYLLNEHSLGLKALAFSRLGVEMKPISELLGSGAKQLSMEAVDICQAAEYACADADVTRRLKEPLELELKEQGLWKLFTQVEMPLVPVLLEMEQNGVAIDTALLREMSQSLGRQLSDLEASIYENVGYRFNINSSQQLGAVLFDQLKLPRSRRTKSGYSTEAAVLESLKGLHPVVELILEYRQIAKLKSTYLDALPGLINPETGRIHSTFNQTGTATGRLSSSDPNLQNIPIRTELGKQIRQAFIAQPPAWLLAPDYSQIDLRVLAHLSGDPGLKEAFRRDEDIHTTTAAQVFGIAMDQVTPEMRRVAKTVNFGVIYGMSDYGLEQATELSRHEAAQFIAAYFERYPGVKGYLESTKEQARNSGYVETLLGRRRYIPEIGSSNRMLREAAERMAINMPVQGTSADIIKVAMLRLHEAIHRRGLKSRLILQVHDELLFEAPPEELEEMKSLVSEIMPHALELSVPLKIDIKVGRNWGELE
;
A
#
# COMPACT_ATOMS: atom_id res chain seq x y z
N MET A 1 -8.08 -39.21 -27.43
CA MET A 1 -8.32 -38.10 -26.50
C MET A 1 -9.80 -37.74 -26.62
N ALA A 2 -10.57 -37.74 -25.53
CA ALA A 2 -11.97 -37.31 -25.58
C ALA A 2 -12.00 -35.82 -25.97
N ALA A 3 -12.82 -35.44 -26.95
CA ALA A 3 -13.00 -34.04 -27.32
C ALA A 3 -13.44 -33.25 -26.08
N LYS A 4 -12.74 -32.16 -25.76
CA LYS A 4 -13.03 -31.32 -24.59
C LYS A 4 -14.42 -30.72 -24.79
N LYS A 5 -15.38 -31.01 -23.91
CA LYS A 5 -16.74 -30.47 -23.99
C LYS A 5 -16.69 -28.93 -23.96
N PRO A 6 -17.55 -28.24 -24.74
CA PRO A 6 -17.65 -26.78 -24.65
C PRO A 6 -18.11 -26.37 -23.25
N LEU A 7 -17.59 -25.23 -22.78
CA LEU A 7 -17.81 -24.70 -21.44
C LEU A 7 -18.35 -23.27 -21.54
N LEU A 8 -19.50 -23.03 -20.91
CA LEU A 8 -20.13 -21.72 -20.72
C LEU A 8 -19.81 -21.18 -19.32
N LEU A 9 -19.23 -19.97 -19.24
CA LEU A 9 -19.20 -19.21 -18.00
C LEU A 9 -20.39 -18.25 -17.93
N LEU A 10 -21.11 -18.27 -16.81
CA LEU A 10 -22.18 -17.31 -16.55
C LEU A 10 -21.79 -16.47 -15.34
N PHE A 11 -21.62 -15.16 -15.53
CA PHE A 11 -21.28 -14.24 -14.45
C PHE A 11 -22.53 -13.61 -13.86
N ASP A 12 -22.59 -13.54 -12.53
CA ASP A 12 -23.57 -12.73 -11.82
C ASP A 12 -23.00 -11.32 -11.58
N GLY A 13 -23.38 -10.38 -12.43
CA GLY A 13 -22.85 -9.02 -12.37
C GLY A 13 -23.23 -8.29 -11.07
N HIS A 14 -24.45 -8.47 -10.57
CA HIS A 14 -24.90 -7.78 -9.36
C HIS A 14 -24.21 -8.33 -8.11
N ALA A 15 -24.23 -9.64 -7.89
CA ALA A 15 -23.64 -10.21 -6.69
C ALA A 15 -22.12 -10.02 -6.65
N LEU A 16 -21.43 -10.14 -7.79
CA LEU A 16 -19.97 -9.97 -7.84
C LEU A 16 -19.54 -8.53 -7.51
N VAL A 17 -20.25 -7.52 -8.02
CA VAL A 17 -19.94 -6.11 -7.76
C VAL A 17 -20.20 -5.74 -6.30
N HIS A 18 -21.35 -6.13 -5.75
CA HIS A 18 -21.63 -5.94 -4.32
C HIS A 18 -20.58 -6.61 -3.44
N ARG A 19 -20.23 -7.85 -3.76
CA ARG A 19 -19.24 -8.61 -2.98
C ARG A 19 -17.86 -7.96 -3.06
N ALA A 20 -17.45 -7.48 -4.23
CA ALA A 20 -16.18 -6.78 -4.40
C ALA A 20 -16.15 -5.48 -3.57
N TYR A 21 -17.23 -4.69 -3.61
CA TYR A 21 -17.35 -3.43 -2.87
C TYR A 21 -17.17 -3.61 -1.35
N HIS A 22 -17.81 -4.63 -0.76
CA HIS A 22 -17.74 -4.87 0.68
C HIS A 22 -16.49 -5.64 1.12
N ALA A 23 -15.90 -6.44 0.24
CA ALA A 23 -14.75 -7.28 0.58
C ALA A 23 -13.39 -6.57 0.41
N LEU A 24 -13.30 -5.60 -0.51
CA LEU A 24 -12.07 -4.87 -0.81
C LEU A 24 -12.05 -3.52 -0.09
N PRO A 25 -10.88 -3.07 0.41
CA PRO A 25 -10.75 -1.73 0.96
C PRO A 25 -11.10 -0.68 -0.12
N PRO A 26 -11.53 0.52 0.29
CA PRO A 26 -11.71 1.64 -0.63
C PRO A 26 -10.45 1.87 -1.47
N LEU A 27 -10.64 2.03 -2.78
CA LEU A 27 -9.59 2.30 -3.76
C LEU A 27 -10.09 3.43 -4.63
N SER A 28 -9.34 4.52 -4.72
CA SER A 28 -9.69 5.71 -5.47
C SER A 28 -8.67 6.01 -6.57
N VAL A 29 -9.13 6.52 -7.70
CA VAL A 29 -8.26 7.04 -8.76
C VAL A 29 -7.58 8.31 -8.25
N SER A 30 -6.25 8.41 -8.39
CA SER A 30 -5.43 9.46 -7.76
C SER A 30 -5.89 10.88 -8.12
N LYS A 31 -6.24 11.10 -9.39
CA LYS A 31 -6.55 12.42 -9.95
C LYS A 31 -8.00 12.84 -9.72
N THR A 32 -8.94 11.91 -9.86
CA THR A 32 -10.38 12.22 -9.83
C THR A 32 -11.01 11.94 -8.47
N GLY A 33 -10.37 11.14 -7.63
CA GLY A 33 -10.96 10.64 -6.38
C GLY A 33 -12.09 9.62 -6.59
N GLU A 34 -12.36 9.19 -7.84
CA GLU A 34 -13.40 8.22 -8.16
C GLU A 34 -13.13 6.89 -7.44
N LEU A 35 -14.12 6.41 -6.68
CA LEU A 35 -14.04 5.13 -5.98
C LEU A 35 -14.23 3.97 -6.96
N VAL A 36 -13.26 3.05 -7.04
CA VAL A 36 -13.16 2.01 -8.08
C VAL A 36 -12.84 0.61 -7.51
N ASN A 37 -12.94 0.41 -6.20
CA ASN A 37 -12.61 -0.86 -5.53
C ASN A 37 -13.46 -2.06 -6.02
N ALA A 38 -14.75 -1.85 -6.25
CA ALA A 38 -15.66 -2.88 -6.78
C ALA A 38 -15.33 -3.23 -8.24
N VAL A 39 -15.03 -2.22 -9.06
CA VAL A 39 -14.62 -2.40 -10.47
C VAL A 39 -13.30 -3.19 -10.53
N TYR A 40 -12.32 -2.85 -9.69
CA TYR A 40 -11.05 -3.56 -9.58
C TYR A 40 -11.25 -5.02 -9.16
N GLY A 41 -12.14 -5.26 -8.18
CA GLY A 41 -12.48 -6.60 -7.74
C GLY A 41 -13.13 -7.43 -8.84
N PHE A 42 -14.15 -6.88 -9.50
CA PHE A 42 -14.82 -7.53 -10.62
C PHE A 42 -13.84 -7.88 -11.75
N ALA A 43 -13.02 -6.91 -12.20
CA ALA A 43 -11.99 -7.14 -13.21
C ALA A 43 -11.00 -8.24 -12.80
N SER A 44 -10.54 -8.22 -11.54
CA SER A 44 -9.65 -9.24 -11.00
C SER A 44 -10.27 -10.64 -11.03
N MET A 45 -11.55 -10.76 -10.70
CA MET A 45 -12.27 -12.04 -10.73
C MET A 45 -12.45 -12.51 -12.18
N LEU A 46 -12.92 -11.63 -13.07
CA LEU A 46 -13.10 -11.91 -14.49
C LEU A 46 -11.82 -12.48 -15.12
N LEU A 47 -10.72 -11.75 -15.04
CA LEU A 47 -9.42 -12.16 -15.61
C LEU A 47 -8.94 -13.50 -15.04
N LYS A 48 -9.08 -13.70 -13.72
CA LYS A 48 -8.69 -14.95 -13.06
C LYS A 48 -9.48 -16.13 -13.60
N VAL A 49 -10.81 -16.02 -13.65
CA VAL A 49 -11.68 -17.12 -14.05
C VAL A 49 -11.49 -17.46 -15.52
N LEU A 50 -11.32 -16.46 -16.39
CA LEU A 50 -11.04 -16.68 -17.81
C LEU A 50 -9.72 -17.46 -18.00
N LYS A 51 -8.67 -17.10 -17.26
CA LYS A 51 -7.38 -17.80 -17.30
C LYS A 51 -7.49 -19.24 -16.77
N GLU A 52 -8.23 -19.45 -15.69
CA GLU A 52 -8.35 -20.75 -15.01
C GLU A 52 -9.20 -21.75 -15.81
N PHE A 53 -10.36 -21.32 -16.30
CA PHE A 53 -11.33 -22.21 -16.93
C PHE A 53 -11.16 -22.33 -18.46
N LYS A 54 -10.53 -21.34 -19.12
CA LYS A 54 -10.40 -21.27 -20.58
C LYS A 54 -11.70 -21.67 -21.30
N PRO A 55 -12.82 -20.97 -21.04
CA PRO A 55 -14.12 -21.34 -21.58
C PRO A 55 -14.21 -21.15 -23.09
N SER A 56 -15.22 -21.76 -23.71
CA SER A 56 -15.57 -21.47 -25.11
C SER A 56 -16.64 -20.39 -25.23
N HIS A 57 -17.48 -20.23 -24.21
CA HIS A 57 -18.56 -19.26 -24.19
C HIS A 57 -18.63 -18.52 -22.85
N TYR A 58 -19.14 -17.28 -22.87
CA TYR A 58 -19.44 -16.51 -21.67
C TYR A 58 -20.69 -15.64 -21.81
N ALA A 59 -21.30 -15.30 -20.68
CA ALA A 59 -22.34 -14.29 -20.59
C ALA A 59 -22.39 -13.71 -19.17
N ILE A 60 -23.06 -12.58 -19.01
CA ILE A 60 -23.30 -11.97 -17.70
C ILE A 60 -24.76 -11.60 -17.52
N ALA A 61 -25.28 -11.78 -16.31
CA ALA A 61 -26.61 -11.34 -15.92
C ALA A 61 -26.55 -10.13 -14.97
N PHE A 62 -27.48 -9.19 -15.12
CA PHE A 62 -27.69 -8.09 -14.15
C PHE A 62 -29.18 -7.96 -13.81
N ASP A 63 -29.47 -7.61 -12.56
CA ASP A 63 -30.81 -7.18 -12.14
C ASP A 63 -31.22 -5.87 -12.83
N ARG A 64 -32.52 -5.72 -13.06
CA ARG A 64 -33.16 -4.46 -13.45
C ARG A 64 -33.77 -3.74 -12.25
N PRO A 65 -33.88 -2.40 -12.28
CA PRO A 65 -34.46 -1.61 -11.19
C PRO A 65 -36.00 -1.69 -11.15
N THR A 66 -36.59 -2.80 -11.61
CA THR A 66 -38.03 -3.05 -11.66
C THR A 66 -38.42 -4.12 -10.64
N PRO A 67 -39.61 -4.03 -10.01
CA PRO A 67 -40.08 -5.08 -9.11
C PRO A 67 -40.12 -6.44 -9.82
N THR A 68 -39.68 -7.47 -9.11
CA THR A 68 -39.75 -8.86 -9.60
C THR A 68 -41.05 -9.53 -9.16
N PHE A 69 -41.38 -10.69 -9.73
CA PHE A 69 -42.54 -11.48 -9.29
C PHE A 69 -42.51 -11.79 -7.78
N ARG A 70 -41.32 -11.86 -7.15
CA ARG A 70 -41.15 -12.05 -5.70
C ARG A 70 -41.68 -10.85 -4.91
N HIS A 71 -41.41 -9.63 -5.38
CA HIS A 71 -41.91 -8.40 -4.76
C HIS A 71 -43.43 -8.25 -4.93
N GLU A 72 -43.98 -8.72 -6.06
CA GLU A 72 -45.42 -8.73 -6.29
C GLU A 72 -46.15 -9.75 -5.40
N ARG A 73 -45.54 -10.91 -5.15
CA ARG A 73 -46.12 -12.00 -4.32
C ARG A 73 -45.88 -11.82 -2.83
N PHE A 74 -44.82 -11.13 -2.43
CA PHE A 74 -44.49 -10.88 -1.02
C PHE A 74 -43.91 -9.46 -0.85
N GLN A 75 -44.73 -8.55 -0.33
CA GLN A 75 -44.40 -7.13 -0.22
C GLN A 75 -43.17 -6.85 0.64
N ASP A 76 -42.91 -7.69 1.65
CA ASP A 76 -41.77 -7.54 2.56
C ASP A 76 -40.48 -8.21 2.04
N TYR A 77 -40.49 -8.77 0.82
CA TYR A 77 -39.30 -9.38 0.20
C TYR A 77 -38.18 -8.34 0.05
N LYS A 78 -36.99 -8.66 0.57
CA LYS A 78 -35.81 -7.76 0.59
C LYS A 78 -36.05 -6.37 1.21
N ALA A 79 -37.17 -6.14 1.92
CA ALA A 79 -37.55 -4.83 2.47
C ALA A 79 -36.55 -4.26 3.49
N ASN A 80 -35.80 -5.14 4.16
CA ASN A 80 -34.75 -4.76 5.12
C ASN A 80 -33.40 -4.41 4.47
N ARG A 81 -33.26 -4.52 3.14
CA ARG A 81 -32.00 -4.18 2.46
C ARG A 81 -31.89 -2.65 2.31
N PRO A 82 -30.81 -2.04 2.82
CA PRO A 82 -30.58 -0.62 2.60
C PRO A 82 -30.36 -0.34 1.10
N PRO A 83 -30.76 0.84 0.59
CA PRO A 83 -30.50 1.20 -0.79
C PRO A 83 -28.99 1.24 -1.06
N ALA A 84 -28.58 0.81 -2.26
CA ALA A 84 -27.18 0.85 -2.67
C ALA A 84 -26.64 2.30 -2.60
N PRO A 85 -25.48 2.53 -1.93
CA PRO A 85 -24.84 3.84 -1.87
C PRO A 85 -24.56 4.42 -3.26
N GLU A 86 -24.55 5.74 -3.39
CA GLU A 86 -24.30 6.42 -4.67
C GLU A 86 -22.94 6.03 -5.26
N GLU A 87 -21.92 5.88 -4.41
CA GLU A 87 -20.58 5.47 -4.80
C GLU A 87 -20.55 4.04 -5.38
N LEU A 88 -21.45 3.16 -4.94
CA LEU A 88 -21.60 1.82 -5.52
C LEU A 88 -22.32 1.86 -6.88
N ARG A 89 -23.34 2.71 -7.01
CA ARG A 89 -24.05 2.91 -8.28
C ARG A 89 -23.14 3.43 -9.38
N ALA A 90 -22.22 4.34 -9.05
CA ALA A 90 -21.22 4.84 -9.99
C ALA A 90 -20.33 3.69 -10.52
N GLN A 91 -19.91 2.77 -9.65
CA GLN A 91 -19.08 1.63 -10.02
C GLN A 91 -19.78 0.59 -10.89
N PHE A 92 -21.10 0.42 -10.75
CA PHE A 92 -21.87 -0.41 -11.68
C PHE A 92 -21.77 0.07 -13.13
N ARG A 93 -21.72 1.39 -13.37
CA ARG A 93 -21.53 1.94 -14.72
C ARG A 93 -20.17 1.56 -15.30
N ARG A 94 -19.10 1.70 -14.52
CA ARG A 94 -17.74 1.30 -14.92
C ARG A 94 -17.60 -0.20 -15.17
N VAL A 95 -18.31 -1.02 -14.41
CA VAL A 95 -18.37 -2.48 -14.65
C VAL A 95 -19.06 -2.78 -15.98
N ARG A 96 -20.13 -2.06 -16.32
CA ARG A 96 -20.78 -2.21 -17.64
C ARG A 96 -19.86 -1.79 -18.79
N GLU A 97 -19.11 -0.69 -18.64
CA GLU A 97 -18.07 -0.28 -19.62
C GLU A 97 -17.02 -1.38 -19.82
N LEU A 98 -16.58 -2.02 -18.73
CA LEU A 98 -15.63 -3.13 -18.79
C LEU A 98 -16.22 -4.37 -19.46
N VAL A 99 -17.45 -4.76 -19.10
CA VAL A 99 -18.19 -5.89 -19.70
C VAL A 99 -18.36 -5.68 -21.20
N GLU A 100 -18.69 -4.46 -21.63
CA GLU A 100 -18.81 -4.09 -23.04
C GLU A 100 -17.45 -4.18 -23.75
N ALA A 101 -16.36 -3.69 -23.15
CA ALA A 101 -15.02 -3.78 -23.72
C ALA A 101 -14.53 -5.24 -23.86
N PHE A 102 -15.02 -6.14 -23.02
CA PHE A 102 -14.80 -7.59 -23.13
C PHE A 102 -15.75 -8.30 -24.10
N HIS A 103 -16.69 -7.58 -24.75
CA HIS A 103 -17.74 -8.17 -25.59
C HIS A 103 -18.53 -9.29 -24.89
N ILE A 104 -18.74 -9.18 -23.58
CA ILE A 104 -19.52 -10.17 -22.84
C ILE A 104 -21.00 -9.85 -23.03
N PRO A 105 -21.82 -10.77 -23.59
CA PRO A 105 -23.24 -10.54 -23.74
C PRO A 105 -23.93 -10.33 -22.39
N VAL A 106 -24.71 -9.27 -22.30
CA VAL A 106 -25.49 -8.92 -21.11
C VAL A 106 -26.92 -9.44 -21.27
N TYR A 107 -27.36 -10.23 -20.28
CA TYR A 107 -28.73 -10.70 -20.15
C TYR A 107 -29.41 -10.02 -18.96
N GLU A 108 -30.52 -9.33 -19.22
CA GLU A 108 -31.32 -8.66 -18.20
C GLU A 108 -32.78 -8.61 -18.69
N ILE A 109 -33.73 -8.85 -17.80
CA ILE A 109 -35.16 -8.87 -18.14
C ILE A 109 -35.97 -8.32 -16.97
N ASP A 110 -37.06 -7.62 -17.27
CA ASP A 110 -37.96 -7.12 -16.24
C ASP A 110 -38.76 -8.26 -15.61
N GLY A 111 -39.06 -8.13 -14.31
CA GLY A 111 -39.88 -9.10 -13.57
C GLY A 111 -39.12 -10.28 -12.96
N PHE A 112 -37.84 -10.47 -13.30
CA PHE A 112 -37.00 -11.58 -12.82
C PHE A 112 -35.63 -11.09 -12.32
N GLU A 113 -34.99 -11.85 -11.43
CA GLU A 113 -33.67 -11.52 -10.89
C GLU A 113 -32.55 -12.15 -11.74
N ALA A 114 -31.32 -11.65 -11.59
CA ALA A 114 -30.15 -12.19 -12.26
C ALA A 114 -29.99 -13.70 -12.02
N ASP A 115 -30.32 -14.19 -10.82
CA ASP A 115 -30.28 -15.62 -10.51
C ASP A 115 -31.24 -16.47 -11.35
N ASP A 116 -32.44 -15.96 -11.64
CA ASP A 116 -33.43 -16.63 -12.51
C ASP A 116 -32.96 -16.66 -13.97
N VAL A 117 -32.32 -15.59 -14.42
CA VAL A 117 -31.66 -15.51 -15.72
C VAL A 117 -30.54 -16.56 -15.81
N LEU A 118 -29.66 -16.63 -14.82
CA LEU A 118 -28.55 -17.60 -14.77
C LEU A 118 -29.06 -19.05 -14.72
N GLY A 119 -30.12 -19.31 -13.94
CA GLY A 119 -30.80 -20.60 -13.89
C GLY A 119 -31.36 -21.01 -15.24
N THR A 120 -31.98 -20.08 -15.96
CA THR A 120 -32.55 -20.33 -17.29
C THR A 120 -31.46 -20.61 -18.33
N LEU A 121 -30.41 -19.78 -18.38
CA LEU A 121 -29.32 -19.95 -19.34
C LEU A 121 -28.54 -21.25 -19.10
N SER A 122 -28.25 -21.61 -17.84
CA SER A 122 -27.55 -22.86 -17.51
C SER A 122 -28.36 -24.11 -17.85
N ARG A 123 -29.69 -24.08 -17.68
CA ARG A 123 -30.59 -25.15 -18.11
C ARG A 123 -30.58 -25.31 -19.63
N GLN A 124 -30.69 -24.21 -20.37
CA GLN A 124 -30.66 -24.24 -21.84
C GLN A 124 -29.32 -24.73 -22.39
N ALA A 125 -28.20 -24.35 -21.75
CA ALA A 125 -26.87 -24.86 -22.09
C ALA A 125 -26.76 -26.38 -21.85
N SER A 126 -27.28 -26.87 -20.72
CA SER A 126 -27.32 -28.29 -20.36
C SER A 126 -28.13 -29.11 -21.38
N GLN A 127 -29.30 -28.60 -21.81
CA GLN A 127 -30.12 -29.23 -22.86
C GLN A 127 -29.40 -29.33 -24.21
N ARG A 128 -28.43 -28.44 -24.46
CA ARG A 128 -27.56 -28.45 -25.65
C ARG A 128 -26.25 -29.22 -25.43
N GLY A 129 -26.11 -29.92 -24.30
CA GLY A 129 -24.95 -30.76 -23.98
C GLY A 129 -23.68 -30.01 -23.58
N MET A 130 -23.81 -28.75 -23.14
CA MET A 130 -22.70 -27.88 -22.75
C MET A 130 -22.52 -27.87 -21.23
N ASP A 131 -21.27 -27.93 -20.75
CA ASP A 131 -20.98 -27.77 -19.33
C ASP A 131 -21.04 -26.27 -18.98
N THR A 132 -21.54 -25.93 -17.77
CA THR A 132 -21.69 -24.55 -17.31
C THR A 132 -21.00 -24.34 -15.96
N VAL A 133 -20.33 -23.21 -15.79
CA VAL A 133 -19.88 -22.72 -14.48
C VAL A 133 -20.48 -21.34 -14.22
N ILE A 134 -21.30 -21.23 -13.18
CA ILE A 134 -21.88 -19.96 -12.75
C ILE A 134 -20.94 -19.32 -11.73
N VAL A 135 -20.49 -18.09 -11.99
CA VAL A 135 -19.58 -17.32 -11.16
C VAL A 135 -20.39 -16.28 -10.40
N THR A 136 -20.61 -16.50 -9.11
CA THR A 136 -21.51 -15.64 -8.33
C THR A 136 -21.06 -15.47 -6.87
N GLY A 137 -21.48 -14.32 -6.32
CA GLY A 137 -21.41 -14.04 -4.91
C GLY A 137 -22.52 -14.70 -4.09
N ASP A 138 -23.63 -15.05 -4.74
CA ASP A 138 -24.86 -15.54 -4.14
C ASP A 138 -24.83 -17.07 -3.94
N THR A 139 -25.26 -17.51 -2.76
CA THR A 139 -25.32 -18.94 -2.42
C THR A 139 -26.61 -19.63 -2.86
N ASP A 140 -27.57 -18.88 -3.37
CA ASP A 140 -28.90 -19.38 -3.70
C ASP A 140 -28.86 -20.21 -4.98
N THR A 141 -27.96 -19.81 -5.88
CA THR A 141 -27.57 -20.53 -7.09
C THR A 141 -27.03 -21.94 -6.85
N MET A 142 -26.70 -22.31 -5.60
CA MET A 142 -26.31 -23.69 -5.27
C MET A 142 -27.41 -24.71 -5.62
N GLN A 143 -28.67 -24.27 -5.70
CA GLN A 143 -29.79 -25.13 -6.12
C GLN A 143 -29.72 -25.53 -7.60
N LEU A 144 -28.96 -24.79 -8.42
CA LEU A 144 -28.79 -25.02 -9.85
C LEU A 144 -27.70 -26.06 -10.17
N VAL A 145 -26.93 -26.51 -9.16
CA VAL A 145 -25.87 -27.49 -9.34
C VAL A 145 -26.46 -28.80 -9.86
N SER A 146 -25.85 -29.34 -10.90
CA SER A 146 -26.23 -30.58 -11.56
C SER A 146 -24.99 -31.22 -12.20
N PRO A 147 -25.08 -32.41 -12.83
CA PRO A 147 -23.92 -33.05 -13.45
C PRO A 147 -23.21 -32.18 -14.52
N GLN A 148 -23.91 -31.21 -15.12
CA GLN A 148 -23.37 -30.30 -16.14
C GLN A 148 -23.20 -28.86 -15.62
N VAL A 149 -23.69 -28.52 -14.42
CA VAL A 149 -23.67 -27.15 -13.88
C VAL A 149 -22.92 -27.13 -12.55
N ARG A 150 -21.89 -26.28 -12.47
CA ARG A 150 -21.11 -26.05 -11.25
C ARG A 150 -21.17 -24.58 -10.83
N ILE A 151 -21.03 -24.30 -9.54
CA ILE A 151 -20.98 -22.92 -9.03
C ILE A 151 -19.56 -22.58 -8.57
N LEU A 152 -19.03 -21.45 -9.02
CA LEU A 152 -17.79 -20.87 -8.54
C LEU A 152 -18.10 -19.65 -7.66
N THR A 153 -17.67 -19.70 -6.40
CA THR A 153 -17.84 -18.58 -5.46
C THR A 153 -16.59 -18.37 -4.60
N SER A 154 -16.43 -17.19 -3.98
CA SER A 154 -15.30 -16.95 -3.09
C SER A 154 -15.42 -17.78 -1.81
N ARG A 155 -14.30 -18.33 -1.33
CA ARG A 155 -14.25 -19.13 -0.10
C ARG A 155 -14.69 -18.31 1.12
N PRO A 156 -15.59 -18.84 1.96
CA PRO A 156 -16.02 -18.16 3.18
C PRO A 156 -14.82 -17.77 4.07
N GLY A 157 -14.78 -16.51 4.52
CA GLY A 157 -13.73 -16.00 5.42
C GLY A 157 -12.33 -15.79 4.81
N LYS A 158 -12.15 -16.09 3.51
CA LYS A 158 -10.87 -15.90 2.80
C LYS A 158 -10.85 -14.59 2.00
N ARG A 159 -9.75 -14.33 1.29
CA ARG A 159 -9.63 -13.11 0.44
C ARG A 159 -10.62 -13.21 -0.72
N PHE A 160 -11.09 -12.06 -1.22
CA PHE A 160 -12.07 -12.00 -2.32
C PHE A 160 -11.70 -12.87 -3.53
N GLY A 161 -10.42 -12.90 -3.91
CA GLY A 161 -9.90 -13.71 -5.02
C GLY A 161 -9.62 -15.19 -4.72
N ASP A 162 -9.87 -15.70 -3.51
CA ASP A 162 -9.75 -17.13 -3.18
C ASP A 162 -11.10 -17.81 -3.49
N THR A 163 -11.13 -18.68 -4.49
CA THR A 163 -12.36 -19.26 -5.06
C THR A 163 -12.48 -20.75 -4.78
N MET A 164 -13.71 -21.26 -4.82
CA MET A 164 -14.02 -22.68 -4.69
C MET A 164 -15.16 -23.03 -5.64
N VAL A 165 -15.00 -24.17 -6.33
CA VAL A 165 -16.03 -24.78 -7.17
C VAL A 165 -16.89 -25.69 -6.30
N TYR A 166 -18.21 -25.65 -6.52
CA TYR A 166 -19.21 -26.50 -5.93
C TYR A 166 -19.89 -27.35 -7.01
N ASP A 167 -19.70 -28.65 -6.91
CA ASP A 167 -20.48 -29.72 -7.54
C ASP A 167 -21.48 -30.33 -6.52
N GLU A 168 -22.23 -31.34 -6.96
CA GLU A 168 -23.28 -31.98 -6.15
C GLU A 168 -22.74 -32.50 -4.80
N ALA A 169 -21.54 -33.08 -4.79
CA ALA A 169 -20.93 -33.63 -3.59
C ALA A 169 -20.51 -32.52 -2.62
N GLN A 170 -19.94 -31.42 -3.11
CA GLN A 170 -19.58 -30.30 -2.24
C GLN A 170 -20.79 -29.54 -1.70
N VAL A 171 -21.87 -29.44 -2.48
CA VAL A 171 -23.15 -28.90 -2.00
C VAL A 171 -23.70 -29.78 -0.88
N GLN A 172 -23.75 -31.10 -1.08
CA GLN A 172 -24.21 -32.04 -0.06
C GLN A 172 -23.35 -32.01 1.20
N GLN A 173 -22.03 -31.89 1.06
CA GLN A 173 -21.12 -31.76 2.19
C GLN A 173 -21.37 -30.47 2.99
N LYS A 174 -21.67 -29.35 2.29
CA LYS A 174 -21.85 -28.04 2.93
C LYS A 174 -23.23 -27.90 3.59
N TYR A 175 -24.29 -28.31 2.90
CA TYR A 175 -25.67 -28.07 3.33
C TYR A 175 -26.33 -29.31 3.95
N GLY A 176 -25.82 -30.51 3.72
CA GLY A 176 -26.41 -31.77 4.20
C GLY A 176 -27.59 -32.27 3.36
N VAL A 177 -27.91 -31.60 2.26
CA VAL A 177 -29.01 -31.91 1.31
C VAL A 177 -28.51 -31.82 -0.13
N ALA A 178 -29.25 -32.44 -1.06
CA ALA A 178 -28.95 -32.33 -2.49
C ALA A 178 -29.23 -30.89 -3.01
N PRO A 179 -28.62 -30.46 -4.14
CA PRO A 179 -28.90 -29.16 -4.75
C PRO A 179 -30.39 -28.86 -4.94
N SER A 180 -31.16 -29.83 -5.45
CA SER A 180 -32.61 -29.69 -5.68
C SER A 180 -33.44 -29.45 -4.43
N GLN A 181 -32.86 -29.67 -3.23
CA GLN A 181 -33.52 -29.54 -1.94
C GLN A 181 -33.12 -28.27 -1.18
N ILE A 182 -32.32 -27.38 -1.78
CA ILE A 182 -31.88 -26.15 -1.11
C ILE A 182 -33.04 -25.19 -0.88
N ALA A 183 -33.95 -25.04 -1.85
CA ALA A 183 -35.15 -24.24 -1.69
C ALA A 183 -36.07 -24.79 -0.58
N ASP A 184 -36.20 -26.12 -0.48
CA ASP A 184 -36.91 -26.79 0.62
C ASP A 184 -36.28 -26.47 1.99
N LEU A 185 -34.95 -26.53 2.07
CA LEU A 185 -34.22 -26.20 3.29
C LEU A 185 -34.44 -24.75 3.71
N LYS A 186 -34.38 -23.81 2.76
CA LYS A 186 -34.64 -22.38 3.00
C LYS A 186 -36.07 -22.09 3.43
N ALA A 187 -37.06 -22.76 2.84
CA ALA A 187 -38.45 -22.61 3.24
C ALA A 187 -38.66 -23.01 4.72
N LEU A 188 -37.99 -24.07 5.16
CA LEU A 188 -38.10 -24.56 6.54
C LEU A 188 -37.38 -23.65 7.56
N ILE A 189 -36.16 -23.19 7.25
CA ILE A 189 -35.33 -22.44 8.22
C ILE A 189 -35.47 -20.90 8.10
N GLY A 190 -35.98 -20.42 6.97
CA GLY A 190 -36.03 -19.00 6.60
C GLY A 190 -34.75 -18.48 5.96
N ASP A 191 -34.85 -17.32 5.30
CA ASP A 191 -33.71 -16.56 4.81
C ASP A 191 -33.77 -15.10 5.29
N PRO A 192 -32.96 -14.72 6.30
CA PRO A 192 -32.96 -13.36 6.80
C PRO A 192 -32.43 -12.32 5.79
N SER A 193 -31.63 -12.73 4.79
CA SER A 193 -31.04 -11.81 3.79
C SER A 193 -32.07 -11.31 2.79
N ASP A 194 -33.05 -12.16 2.50
CA ASP A 194 -34.18 -11.90 1.59
C ASP A 194 -35.48 -11.62 2.32
N ASN A 195 -35.43 -11.64 3.66
CA ASN A 195 -36.58 -11.50 4.54
C ASN A 195 -37.64 -12.60 4.32
N ILE A 196 -37.22 -13.81 3.95
CA ILE A 196 -38.09 -14.98 3.82
C ILE A 196 -38.27 -15.59 5.23
N PRO A 197 -39.50 -15.61 5.78
CA PRO A 197 -39.75 -16.19 7.09
C PRO A 197 -39.58 -17.71 7.08
N GLY A 198 -38.91 -18.23 8.09
CA GLY A 198 -38.83 -19.68 8.36
C GLY A 198 -39.94 -20.15 9.29
N VAL A 199 -40.10 -21.46 9.41
CA VAL A 199 -41.08 -22.03 10.35
C VAL A 199 -40.60 -21.81 11.78
N PRO A 200 -41.40 -21.18 12.66
CA PRO A 200 -41.02 -20.93 14.05
C PRO A 200 -40.56 -22.20 14.77
N GLY A 201 -39.38 -22.18 15.37
CA GLY A 201 -38.83 -23.32 16.11
C GLY A 201 -38.19 -24.42 15.25
N VAL A 202 -38.18 -24.28 13.91
CA VAL A 202 -37.48 -25.19 12.99
C VAL A 202 -36.08 -24.65 12.68
N GLY A 203 -35.08 -25.19 13.37
CA GLY A 203 -33.68 -24.93 13.06
C GLY A 203 -33.12 -25.88 12.00
N GLN A 204 -31.90 -25.60 11.51
CA GLN A 204 -31.22 -26.37 10.48
C GLN A 204 -31.22 -27.89 10.73
N LYS A 205 -30.92 -28.35 11.95
CA LYS A 205 -30.91 -29.79 12.27
C LYS A 205 -32.27 -30.46 12.08
N THR A 206 -33.35 -29.76 12.42
CA THR A 206 -34.71 -30.28 12.29
C THR A 206 -35.11 -30.29 10.82
N ALA A 207 -34.85 -29.21 10.08
CA ALA A 207 -35.11 -29.14 8.65
C ALA A 207 -34.39 -30.25 7.85
N LEU A 208 -33.12 -30.53 8.17
CA LEU A 208 -32.37 -31.61 7.53
C LEU A 208 -32.99 -32.99 7.76
N LYS A 209 -33.47 -33.27 8.98
CA LYS A 209 -34.17 -34.54 9.27
C LYS A 209 -35.46 -34.67 8.47
N LEU A 210 -36.25 -33.59 8.39
CA LEU A 210 -37.50 -33.57 7.64
C LEU A 210 -37.23 -33.79 6.15
N ILE A 211 -36.23 -33.12 5.57
CA ILE A 211 -35.87 -33.30 4.16
C ILE A 211 -35.30 -34.70 3.89
N GLN A 212 -34.52 -35.28 4.81
CA GLN A 212 -34.01 -36.65 4.66
C GLN A 212 -35.13 -37.70 4.72
N GLN A 213 -36.16 -37.46 5.53
CA GLN A 213 -37.29 -38.37 5.68
C GLN A 213 -38.30 -38.23 4.52
N PHE A 214 -38.65 -37.01 4.14
CA PHE A 214 -39.75 -36.74 3.21
C PHE A 214 -39.30 -36.27 1.83
N GLY A 215 -38.03 -35.90 1.63
CA GLY A 215 -37.49 -35.51 0.33
C GLY A 215 -37.79 -34.06 -0.08
N SER A 216 -39.04 -33.60 -0.02
CA SER A 216 -39.45 -32.23 -0.36
C SER A 216 -40.49 -31.67 0.61
N VAL A 217 -40.69 -30.34 0.58
CA VAL A 217 -41.74 -29.66 1.35
C VAL A 217 -43.13 -30.15 0.95
N GLU A 218 -43.41 -30.38 -0.34
CA GLU A 218 -44.71 -30.89 -0.78
C GLU A 218 -44.98 -32.28 -0.19
N ASN A 219 -44.01 -33.19 -0.29
CA ASN A 219 -44.18 -34.53 0.25
C ASN A 219 -44.24 -34.54 1.78
N LEU A 220 -43.55 -33.62 2.46
CA LEU A 220 -43.68 -33.38 3.89
C LEU A 220 -45.11 -32.93 4.26
N LEU A 221 -45.69 -32.02 3.48
CA LEU A 221 -47.04 -31.51 3.70
C LEU A 221 -48.10 -32.59 3.45
N ASP A 222 -47.90 -33.43 2.43
CA ASP A 222 -48.79 -34.56 2.12
C ASP A 222 -48.75 -35.67 3.19
N HIS A 223 -47.67 -35.76 3.96
CA HIS A 223 -47.44 -36.78 5.01
C HIS A 223 -47.22 -36.18 6.41
N LEU A 224 -47.86 -35.04 6.72
CA LEU A 224 -47.70 -34.38 8.03
C LEU A 224 -48.00 -35.30 9.21
N ASP A 225 -48.90 -36.28 9.04
CA ASP A 225 -49.29 -37.22 10.08
C ASP A 225 -48.18 -38.18 10.53
N GLU A 226 -47.09 -38.26 9.76
CA GLU A 226 -45.90 -39.07 10.08
C GLU A 226 -44.78 -38.27 10.77
N VAL A 227 -44.96 -36.96 10.96
CA VAL A 227 -43.96 -36.08 11.59
C VAL A 227 -44.00 -36.22 13.10
N THR A 228 -42.84 -36.52 13.70
CA THR A 228 -42.67 -36.56 15.16
C THR A 228 -41.63 -35.55 15.63
N PRO A 229 -41.81 -34.89 16.80
CA PRO A 229 -42.93 -34.99 17.75
C PRO A 229 -44.18 -34.20 17.33
N GLU A 230 -45.34 -34.53 17.93
CA GLU A 230 -46.67 -33.93 17.64
C GLU A 230 -46.67 -32.38 17.66
N LYS A 231 -45.91 -31.76 18.57
CA LYS A 231 -45.74 -30.30 18.61
C LYS A 231 -45.12 -29.72 17.33
N LEU A 232 -44.17 -30.42 16.71
CA LEU A 232 -43.55 -30.01 15.45
C LEU A 232 -44.54 -30.18 14.29
N GLN A 233 -45.29 -31.28 14.29
CA GLN A 233 -46.36 -31.53 13.33
C GLN A 233 -47.42 -30.42 13.37
N GLU A 234 -47.92 -30.06 14.55
CA GLU A 234 -48.86 -28.94 14.72
C GLU A 234 -48.26 -27.64 14.19
N THR A 235 -47.00 -27.35 14.51
CA THR A 235 -46.31 -26.15 14.05
C THR A 235 -46.22 -26.09 12.52
N LEU A 236 -45.89 -27.19 11.86
CA LEU A 236 -45.84 -27.28 10.39
C LEU A 236 -47.24 -27.11 9.78
N ARG A 237 -48.28 -27.72 10.38
CA ARG A 237 -49.68 -27.60 9.92
C ARG A 237 -50.18 -26.15 9.99
N HIS A 238 -49.83 -25.41 11.05
CA HIS A 238 -50.20 -23.99 11.17
C HIS A 238 -49.42 -23.07 10.22
N ASN A 239 -48.31 -23.53 9.64
CA ASN A 239 -47.42 -22.74 8.77
C ASN A 239 -47.33 -23.34 7.35
N GLU A 240 -48.35 -24.08 6.89
CA GLU A 240 -48.34 -24.70 5.57
C GLU A 240 -48.26 -23.67 4.43
N GLU A 241 -49.08 -22.63 4.49
CA GLU A 241 -49.09 -21.56 3.47
C GLU A 241 -47.75 -20.82 3.46
N LEU A 242 -47.19 -20.55 4.65
CA LEU A 242 -45.86 -19.95 4.83
C LEU A 242 -44.75 -20.80 4.19
N LEU A 243 -44.80 -22.12 4.35
CA LEU A 243 -43.83 -23.05 3.77
C LEU A 243 -43.90 -23.09 2.25
N ARG A 244 -45.13 -23.15 1.69
CA ARG A 244 -45.33 -23.14 0.23
C ARG A 244 -44.85 -21.82 -0.36
N GLN A 245 -45.22 -20.69 0.23
CA GLN A 245 -44.79 -19.36 -0.19
C GLN A 245 -43.27 -19.18 -0.03
N GLY A 246 -42.70 -19.59 1.11
CA GLY A 246 -41.26 -19.49 1.38
C GLY A 246 -40.42 -20.31 0.40
N LYS A 247 -40.88 -21.51 0.04
CA LYS A 247 -40.23 -22.33 -0.99
C LYS A 247 -40.34 -21.68 -2.36
N GLU A 248 -41.51 -21.17 -2.73
CA GLU A 248 -41.73 -20.48 -4.00
C GLU A 248 -40.79 -19.28 -4.14
N LEU A 249 -40.69 -18.43 -3.11
CA LEU A 249 -39.79 -17.28 -3.09
C LEU A 249 -38.31 -17.69 -3.16
N ALA A 250 -37.91 -18.77 -2.49
CA ALA A 250 -36.53 -19.25 -2.47
C ALA A 250 -36.11 -20.04 -3.73
N THR A 251 -37.08 -20.47 -4.54
CA THR A 251 -36.80 -21.26 -5.75
C THR A 251 -36.37 -20.34 -6.90
N ILE A 252 -35.26 -20.68 -7.55
CA ILE A 252 -34.80 -19.99 -8.76
C ILE A 252 -35.63 -20.48 -9.95
N VAL A 253 -36.21 -19.53 -10.69
CA VAL A 253 -36.98 -19.80 -11.91
C VAL A 253 -36.01 -20.12 -13.04
N THR A 254 -36.23 -21.24 -13.74
CA THR A 254 -35.32 -21.69 -14.82
C THR A 254 -35.94 -21.61 -16.21
N ASP A 255 -37.16 -21.10 -16.33
CA ASP A 255 -37.95 -20.94 -17.55
C ASP A 255 -38.33 -19.48 -17.83
N VAL A 256 -37.44 -18.55 -17.50
CA VAL A 256 -37.58 -17.13 -17.86
C VAL A 256 -37.74 -17.01 -19.40
N PRO A 257 -38.63 -16.14 -19.92
CA PRO A 257 -38.91 -16.03 -21.36
C PRO A 257 -37.77 -15.34 -22.13
N MET A 258 -36.66 -16.06 -22.31
CA MET A 258 -35.46 -15.63 -23.02
C MET A 258 -34.72 -16.83 -23.62
N ASP A 259 -33.92 -16.60 -24.65
CA ASP A 259 -33.14 -17.62 -25.34
C ASP A 259 -31.63 -17.38 -25.21
N LEU A 260 -30.89 -18.44 -24.89
CA LEU A 260 -29.44 -18.47 -24.93
C LEU A 260 -28.98 -18.44 -26.39
N ASP A 261 -28.25 -17.40 -26.74
CA ASP A 261 -27.67 -17.17 -28.07
C ASP A 261 -26.19 -17.56 -28.01
N LEU A 262 -25.90 -18.82 -28.37
CA LEU A 262 -24.54 -19.35 -28.27
C LEU A 262 -23.57 -18.65 -29.22
N ASP A 263 -24.04 -18.17 -30.38
CA ASP A 263 -23.19 -17.48 -31.34
C ASP A 263 -22.68 -16.16 -30.75
N LYS A 264 -23.55 -15.41 -30.04
CA LYS A 264 -23.12 -14.21 -29.30
C LYS A 264 -22.28 -14.52 -28.07
N CYS A 265 -22.54 -15.64 -27.41
CA CYS A 265 -21.80 -16.04 -26.21
C CYS A 265 -20.43 -16.62 -26.54
N SER A 266 -20.17 -17.01 -27.80
CA SER A 266 -18.88 -17.54 -28.24
C SER A 266 -17.78 -16.52 -28.04
N ILE A 267 -16.66 -16.94 -27.47
CA ILE A 267 -15.51 -16.07 -27.26
C ILE A 267 -14.82 -15.84 -28.60
N SER A 268 -14.98 -14.64 -29.16
CA SER A 268 -14.41 -14.20 -30.43
C SER A 268 -13.24 -13.21 -30.29
N GLY A 269 -12.85 -12.90 -29.05
CA GLY A 269 -11.86 -11.87 -28.69
C GLY A 269 -12.50 -10.75 -27.87
N PHE A 270 -11.71 -9.73 -27.52
CA PHE A 270 -12.19 -8.52 -26.85
C PHE A 270 -11.47 -7.27 -27.39
N GLU A 271 -12.04 -6.08 -27.19
CA GLU A 271 -11.40 -4.81 -27.56
C GLU A 271 -10.26 -4.48 -26.60
N ARG A 272 -9.09 -5.11 -26.82
CA ARG A 272 -7.94 -4.96 -25.94
C ARG A 272 -7.57 -3.49 -25.70
N ASP A 273 -7.54 -2.66 -26.75
CA ASP A 273 -7.19 -1.25 -26.61
C ASP A 273 -8.19 -0.48 -25.75
N ARG A 274 -9.48 -0.82 -25.84
CA ARG A 274 -10.53 -0.24 -25.00
C ARG A 274 -10.39 -0.69 -23.54
N VAL A 275 -10.08 -1.96 -23.30
CA VAL A 275 -9.80 -2.49 -21.95
C VAL A 275 -8.55 -1.83 -21.36
N VAL A 276 -7.49 -1.70 -22.15
CA VAL A 276 -6.23 -1.07 -21.75
C VAL A 276 -6.44 0.41 -21.44
N ALA A 277 -7.18 1.14 -22.27
CA ALA A 277 -7.55 2.53 -22.02
C ALA A 277 -8.34 2.68 -20.72
N LEU A 278 -9.32 1.80 -20.48
CA LEU A 278 -10.10 1.80 -19.25
C LEU A 278 -9.22 1.46 -18.03
N PHE A 279 -8.33 0.46 -18.12
CA PHE A 279 -7.39 0.14 -17.04
C PHE A 279 -6.42 1.28 -16.76
N ARG A 280 -6.03 2.05 -17.78
CA ARG A 280 -5.20 3.24 -17.63
C ARG A 280 -5.96 4.37 -16.94
N GLU A 281 -7.18 4.65 -17.36
CA GLU A 281 -8.07 5.65 -16.75
C GLU A 281 -8.32 5.35 -15.26
N LEU A 282 -8.54 4.07 -14.94
CA LEU A 282 -8.82 3.60 -13.58
C LEU A 282 -7.55 3.24 -12.77
N GLU A 283 -6.35 3.42 -13.35
CA GLU A 283 -5.04 3.13 -12.73
C GLU A 283 -4.83 1.65 -12.31
N PHE A 284 -5.42 0.70 -13.04
CA PHE A 284 -5.36 -0.75 -12.78
C PHE A 284 -4.07 -1.42 -13.29
N ASN A 285 -2.92 -0.82 -13.00
CA ASN A 285 -1.60 -1.25 -13.48
C ASN A 285 -1.28 -2.73 -13.18
N THR A 286 -1.80 -3.28 -12.07
CA THR A 286 -1.56 -4.67 -11.65
C THR A 286 -2.43 -5.71 -12.38
N GLN A 287 -3.46 -5.29 -13.11
CA GLN A 287 -4.31 -6.19 -13.88
C GLN A 287 -3.84 -6.38 -15.32
N LEU A 288 -3.03 -5.45 -15.82
CA LEU A 288 -2.51 -5.48 -17.19
C LEU A 288 -1.69 -6.74 -17.50
N PRO A 289 -0.73 -7.19 -16.66
CA PRO A 289 -0.01 -8.43 -16.94
C PRO A 289 -0.94 -9.65 -17.06
N LYS A 290 -2.01 -9.68 -16.24
CA LYS A 290 -3.00 -10.76 -16.28
C LYS A 290 -3.85 -10.73 -17.56
N LEU A 291 -4.06 -9.55 -18.13
CA LEU A 291 -4.74 -9.37 -19.41
C LEU A 291 -3.92 -9.99 -20.56
N ASN A 292 -2.58 -9.91 -20.49
CA ASN A 292 -1.69 -10.46 -21.53
C ASN A 292 -1.64 -11.98 -21.53
N GLU A 293 -1.80 -12.58 -20.36
CA GLU A 293 -1.83 -14.02 -20.18
C GLU A 293 -3.14 -14.65 -20.70
N LEU A 294 -4.12 -13.85 -21.13
CA LEU A 294 -5.38 -14.34 -21.68
C LEU A 294 -5.22 -14.70 -23.16
N GLU A 295 -5.21 -16.00 -23.44
CA GLU A 295 -5.30 -16.57 -24.79
C GLU A 295 -6.78 -16.82 -25.16
N LEU A 296 -7.55 -15.75 -25.39
CA LEU A 296 -8.96 -15.85 -25.78
C LEU A 296 -9.08 -15.73 -27.31
N GLY A 297 -9.37 -16.85 -27.99
CA GLY A 297 -9.92 -16.89 -29.36
C GLY A 297 -9.20 -16.03 -30.41
N GLN A 298 -7.90 -16.27 -30.68
CA GLN A 298 -7.22 -15.65 -31.82
C GLN A 298 -7.69 -16.26 -33.15
N GLU A 299 -8.80 -15.78 -33.70
CA GLU A 299 -8.95 -15.70 -35.16
C GLU A 299 -8.55 -14.31 -35.62
N GLN A 300 -7.87 -14.26 -36.76
CA GLN A 300 -7.24 -13.09 -37.37
C GLN A 300 -8.25 -11.97 -37.66
N ALA A 301 -8.65 -11.21 -36.66
CA ALA A 301 -9.19 -9.87 -36.89
C ALA A 301 -8.02 -8.98 -37.31
N THR A 302 -8.09 -8.46 -38.54
CA THR A 302 -7.17 -7.47 -39.10
C THR A 302 -6.82 -6.43 -38.06
N THR A 303 -5.59 -6.51 -37.54
CA THR A 303 -5.03 -5.65 -36.50
C THR A 303 -5.06 -4.19 -36.95
N PRO A 304 -5.94 -3.31 -36.44
CA PRO A 304 -5.80 -1.88 -36.61
C PRO A 304 -5.00 -1.40 -35.41
N GLN A 305 -3.69 -1.19 -35.65
CA GLN A 305 -2.68 -0.52 -34.82
C GLN A 305 -2.99 -0.38 -33.32
N ILE A 306 -2.42 -1.32 -32.55
CA ILE A 306 -1.67 -1.00 -31.34
C ILE A 306 -0.97 0.35 -31.60
N LYS A 307 -0.96 1.30 -30.66
CA LYS A 307 0.23 2.15 -30.58
C LYS A 307 1.36 1.17 -30.33
N ALA A 308 2.07 0.78 -31.40
CA ALA A 308 3.16 -0.18 -31.36
C ALA A 308 4.00 0.05 -30.11
N PRO A 309 4.60 -1.00 -29.50
CA PRO A 309 5.66 -0.78 -28.50
C PRO A 309 6.56 0.32 -29.09
N LEU A 310 6.74 1.41 -28.34
CA LEU A 310 7.29 2.67 -28.87
C LEU A 310 8.41 2.33 -29.85
N GLU A 311 8.19 2.56 -31.15
CA GLU A 311 9.19 2.19 -32.15
C GLU A 311 10.48 2.91 -31.78
N GLY A 312 11.47 2.11 -31.39
CA GLY A 312 12.72 2.55 -30.81
C GLY A 312 13.88 1.94 -31.57
N ARG A 313 14.83 2.77 -31.96
CA ARG A 313 16.10 2.32 -32.54
C ARG A 313 17.03 2.00 -31.38
N TYR A 314 17.09 0.72 -31.03
CA TYR A 314 17.90 0.22 -29.93
C TYR A 314 19.16 -0.45 -30.46
N HIS A 315 20.30 -0.05 -29.93
CA HIS A 315 21.61 -0.46 -30.42
C HIS A 315 22.44 -1.07 -29.28
N THR A 316 23.08 -2.21 -29.52
CA THR A 316 24.06 -2.78 -28.60
C THR A 316 25.46 -2.36 -29.02
N ILE A 317 26.22 -1.75 -28.11
CA ILE A 317 27.57 -1.22 -28.35
C ILE A 317 28.61 -2.22 -27.85
N THR A 318 29.23 -2.94 -28.79
CA THR A 318 30.22 -3.99 -28.48
C THR A 318 31.60 -3.73 -29.09
N SER A 319 31.79 -2.59 -29.75
CA SER A 319 33.07 -2.18 -30.37
C SER A 319 33.47 -0.76 -29.98
N GLY A 320 34.79 -0.49 -29.95
CA GLY A 320 35.32 0.81 -29.58
C GLY A 320 34.94 1.94 -30.56
N GLU A 321 34.80 1.61 -31.85
CA GLU A 321 34.32 2.55 -32.87
C GLU A 321 32.88 2.99 -32.59
N ALA A 322 32.00 2.03 -32.31
CA ALA A 322 30.59 2.33 -32.00
C ALA A 322 30.44 3.11 -30.68
N LEU A 323 31.31 2.86 -29.69
CA LEU A 323 31.37 3.65 -28.46
C LEU A 323 31.82 5.10 -28.75
N ALA A 324 32.84 5.30 -29.57
CA ALA A 324 33.31 6.63 -29.93
C ALA A 324 32.23 7.44 -30.68
N ASP A 325 31.51 6.80 -31.61
CA ASP A 325 30.38 7.41 -32.30
C ASP A 325 29.25 7.81 -31.34
N LEU A 326 28.95 6.95 -30.36
CA LEU A 326 27.97 7.26 -29.32
C LEU A 326 28.40 8.47 -28.48
N VAL A 327 29.67 8.52 -28.03
CA VAL A 327 30.20 9.65 -27.25
C VAL A 327 30.07 10.98 -28.01
N LEU A 328 30.41 11.00 -29.30
CA LEU A 328 30.22 12.18 -30.15
C LEU A 328 28.76 12.59 -30.23
N ARG A 329 27.86 11.61 -30.41
CA ARG A 329 26.42 11.84 -30.49
C ARG A 329 25.86 12.40 -29.18
N LEU A 330 26.30 11.89 -28.04
CA LEU A 330 25.92 12.37 -26.71
C LEU A 330 26.41 13.80 -26.46
N GLY A 331 27.65 14.13 -26.86
CA GLY A 331 28.18 15.49 -26.73
C GLY A 331 27.45 16.54 -27.59
N SER A 332 26.77 16.10 -28.66
CA SER A 332 25.93 16.98 -29.50
C SER A 332 24.47 17.06 -29.06
N ALA A 333 24.04 16.19 -28.15
CA ALA A 333 22.65 16.13 -27.69
C ALA A 333 22.38 17.24 -26.66
N PRO A 334 21.13 17.74 -26.56
CA PRO A 334 20.75 18.72 -25.54
C PRO A 334 20.75 18.17 -24.10
N GLY A 335 21.13 16.90 -23.92
CA GLY A 335 21.03 16.11 -22.71
C GLY A 335 20.57 14.69 -23.04
N PHE A 336 20.77 13.75 -22.12
CA PHE A 336 20.46 12.33 -22.32
C PHE A 336 19.88 11.69 -21.06
N ALA A 337 19.07 10.64 -21.27
CA ALA A 337 18.70 9.74 -20.18
C ALA A 337 19.74 8.62 -20.03
N PHE A 338 19.96 8.15 -18.81
CA PHE A 338 20.84 7.01 -18.55
C PHE A 338 20.25 6.11 -17.46
N ASP A 339 20.66 4.85 -17.46
CA ASP A 339 20.27 3.83 -16.50
C ASP A 339 21.37 2.74 -16.41
N THR A 340 21.45 2.05 -15.27
CA THR A 340 22.49 1.05 -14.99
C THR A 340 21.91 -0.32 -14.69
N GLU A 341 22.49 -1.32 -15.35
CA GLU A 341 22.15 -2.72 -15.13
C GLU A 341 23.22 -3.36 -14.24
N THR A 342 22.80 -4.09 -13.20
CA THR A 342 23.71 -4.49 -12.10
C THR A 342 23.40 -5.85 -11.49
N THR A 343 24.34 -6.39 -10.69
CA THR A 343 24.24 -7.73 -10.07
C THR A 343 23.36 -7.80 -8.81
N SER A 344 23.03 -6.65 -8.21
CA SER A 344 22.31 -6.58 -6.93
C SER A 344 21.31 -5.43 -6.94
N LYS A 345 20.38 -5.40 -5.97
CA LYS A 345 19.52 -4.23 -5.71
C LYS A 345 20.14 -3.27 -4.69
N GLN A 346 21.23 -3.66 -4.04
CA GLN A 346 21.94 -2.83 -3.07
C GLN A 346 23.10 -2.14 -3.78
N ALA A 347 22.94 -0.85 -4.11
CA ALA A 347 23.89 -0.11 -4.94
C ALA A 347 25.35 -0.18 -4.44
N MET A 348 25.54 -0.13 -3.12
CA MET A 348 26.88 -0.20 -2.48
C MET A 348 27.57 -1.57 -2.60
N LEU A 349 26.87 -2.61 -3.03
CA LEU A 349 27.40 -3.97 -3.28
C LEU A 349 27.22 -4.42 -4.74
N ALA A 350 26.61 -3.60 -5.59
CA ALA A 350 26.20 -3.99 -6.93
C ALA A 350 27.31 -3.74 -7.95
N ASP A 351 27.72 -4.77 -8.66
CA ASP A 351 28.67 -4.65 -9.76
C ASP A 351 27.94 -4.26 -11.05
N LEU A 352 28.60 -3.45 -11.88
CA LEU A 352 28.05 -2.95 -13.13
C LEU A 352 28.09 -4.04 -14.22
N VAL A 353 26.91 -4.33 -14.78
CA VAL A 353 26.71 -5.29 -15.88
C VAL A 353 26.57 -4.59 -17.22
N GLY A 354 25.91 -3.42 -17.25
CA GLY A 354 25.75 -2.61 -18.45
C GLY A 354 25.25 -1.20 -18.16
N ILE A 355 25.42 -0.31 -19.13
CA ILE A 355 24.88 1.06 -19.08
C ILE A 355 23.96 1.25 -20.28
N SER A 356 22.74 1.73 -20.07
CA SER A 356 21.86 2.17 -21.14
C SER A 356 21.77 3.69 -21.19
N ILE A 357 21.73 4.26 -22.41
CA ILE A 357 21.69 5.71 -22.62
C ILE A 357 20.75 6.05 -23.77
N SER A 358 19.90 7.07 -23.59
CA SER A 358 18.99 7.59 -24.61
C SER A 358 19.21 9.11 -24.82
N PRO A 359 19.85 9.53 -25.94
CA PRO A 359 20.00 10.95 -26.26
C PRO A 359 18.66 11.60 -26.65
N TYR A 360 17.82 10.87 -27.38
CA TYR A 360 16.56 11.36 -27.92
C TYR A 360 15.43 10.34 -27.74
N PRO A 361 14.17 10.79 -27.57
CA PRO A 361 13.00 9.92 -27.64
C PRO A 361 13.01 9.00 -28.88
N GLY A 362 12.92 7.68 -28.67
CA GLY A 362 12.93 6.66 -29.72
C GLY A 362 14.31 6.18 -30.13
N GLU A 363 15.35 6.54 -29.40
CA GLU A 363 16.71 6.09 -29.66
C GLU A 363 17.44 5.80 -28.35
N ALA A 364 17.99 4.60 -28.23
CA ALA A 364 18.74 4.19 -27.04
C ALA A 364 19.85 3.20 -27.39
N TYR A 365 20.85 3.17 -26.51
CA TYR A 365 22.06 2.39 -26.67
C TYR A 365 22.33 1.62 -25.39
N TYR A 366 22.66 0.33 -25.51
CA TYR A 366 23.09 -0.51 -24.40
C TYR A 366 24.56 -0.88 -24.56
N ILE A 367 25.34 -0.65 -23.51
CA ILE A 367 26.79 -0.90 -23.46
C ILE A 367 27.03 -2.02 -22.44
N PRO A 368 27.11 -3.29 -22.86
CA PRO A 368 27.38 -4.41 -21.97
C PRO A 368 28.86 -4.45 -21.55
N VAL A 369 29.11 -4.63 -20.25
CA VAL A 369 30.46 -4.63 -19.63
C VAL A 369 30.71 -5.79 -18.67
N GLY A 370 29.66 -6.47 -18.20
CA GLY A 370 29.76 -7.46 -17.11
C GLY A 370 28.87 -8.69 -17.25
N HIS A 371 28.34 -8.99 -18.45
CA HIS A 371 27.61 -10.25 -18.68
C HIS A 371 28.56 -11.46 -18.63
N GLN A 372 28.07 -12.56 -18.06
CA GLN A 372 28.76 -13.82 -17.85
C GLN A 372 27.96 -15.01 -18.43
N GLY A 373 28.64 -16.14 -18.60
CA GLY A 373 28.02 -17.39 -19.06
C GLY A 373 27.94 -17.53 -20.58
N LEU A 374 27.16 -18.51 -21.05
CA LEU A 374 27.09 -18.90 -22.48
C LEU A 374 26.44 -17.82 -23.37
N GLY A 375 25.67 -16.89 -22.78
CA GLY A 375 25.06 -15.74 -23.45
C GLY A 375 25.92 -14.46 -23.40
N ALA A 376 27.12 -14.51 -22.81
CA ALA A 376 28.07 -13.40 -22.85
C ALA A 376 28.66 -13.28 -24.26
N GLY A 377 28.01 -12.49 -25.11
CA GLY A 377 28.52 -12.07 -26.40
C GLY A 377 29.75 -11.14 -26.28
N PRO A 378 30.19 -10.51 -27.38
CA PRO A 378 31.29 -9.54 -27.34
C PRO A 378 30.91 -8.34 -26.47
N GLN A 379 31.85 -7.91 -25.61
CA GLN A 379 31.67 -6.80 -24.66
C GLN A 379 32.91 -5.92 -24.65
N LEU A 380 32.74 -4.66 -24.27
CA LEU A 380 33.86 -3.74 -24.11
C LEU A 380 34.43 -3.85 -22.68
N PRO A 381 35.75 -3.64 -22.50
CA PRO A 381 36.33 -3.53 -21.17
C PRO A 381 35.66 -2.39 -20.39
N LEU A 382 35.26 -2.66 -19.15
CA LEU A 382 34.60 -1.68 -18.28
C LEU A 382 35.39 -0.37 -18.18
N GLU A 383 36.70 -0.44 -17.95
CA GLU A 383 37.57 0.74 -17.82
C GLU A 383 37.51 1.64 -19.07
N LEU A 384 37.54 1.05 -20.27
CA LEU A 384 37.45 1.78 -21.54
C LEU A 384 36.10 2.51 -21.66
N VAL A 385 35.00 1.84 -21.31
CA VAL A 385 33.66 2.43 -21.35
C VAL A 385 33.55 3.61 -20.38
N LEU A 386 34.00 3.41 -19.14
CA LEU A 386 33.96 4.46 -18.12
C LEU A 386 34.85 5.65 -18.48
N ASP A 387 36.05 5.43 -18.99
CA ASP A 387 36.95 6.54 -19.38
C ASP A 387 36.36 7.41 -20.51
N GLN A 388 35.62 6.81 -21.44
CA GLN A 388 34.95 7.52 -22.53
C GLN A 388 33.67 8.24 -22.09
N LEU A 389 32.89 7.65 -21.19
CA LEU A 389 31.63 8.25 -20.71
C LEU A 389 31.82 9.24 -19.55
N ARG A 390 32.88 9.09 -18.74
CA ARG A 390 33.14 9.93 -17.56
C ARG A 390 33.13 11.42 -17.88
N PRO A 391 33.77 11.95 -18.94
CA PRO A 391 33.70 13.38 -19.27
C PRO A 391 32.26 13.88 -19.44
N LEU A 392 31.41 13.12 -20.13
CA LEU A 392 30.01 13.48 -20.39
C LEU A 392 29.15 13.39 -19.13
N LEU A 393 29.31 12.33 -18.34
CA LEU A 393 28.56 12.12 -17.10
C LEU A 393 28.92 13.17 -16.03
N GLN A 394 30.17 13.62 -15.99
CA GLN A 394 30.65 14.62 -15.04
C GLN A 394 30.52 16.08 -15.55
N ASP A 395 30.08 16.28 -16.78
CA ASP A 395 29.89 17.62 -17.36
C ASP A 395 28.77 18.39 -16.61
N PRO A 396 29.05 19.56 -16.02
CA PRO A 396 28.03 20.35 -15.33
C PRO A 396 27.05 21.04 -16.29
N ASP A 397 27.37 21.18 -17.57
CA ASP A 397 26.54 21.89 -18.55
C ASP A 397 25.64 20.95 -19.36
N LEU A 398 25.95 19.65 -19.37
CA LEU A 398 25.17 18.63 -20.09
C LEU A 398 24.09 18.02 -19.17
N PRO A 399 22.79 18.20 -19.43
CA PRO A 399 21.72 17.69 -18.58
C PRO A 399 21.57 16.16 -18.63
N LYS A 400 21.43 15.52 -17.47
CA LYS A 400 21.13 14.09 -17.34
C LYS A 400 19.72 13.86 -16.84
N VAL A 401 19.12 12.79 -17.32
CA VAL A 401 17.78 12.34 -16.92
C VAL A 401 17.91 10.89 -16.45
N ALA A 402 17.21 10.52 -15.39
CA ALA A 402 17.17 9.14 -14.95
C ALA A 402 15.83 8.84 -14.27
N HIS A 403 15.61 7.57 -13.93
CA HIS A 403 14.49 7.13 -13.12
C HIS A 403 15.06 6.49 -11.86
N ASN A 404 14.80 7.06 -10.68
CA ASN A 404 15.48 6.62 -9.45
C ASN A 404 17.02 6.78 -9.52
N ALA A 405 17.44 7.95 -10.00
CA ALA A 405 18.82 8.27 -10.38
C ALA A 405 19.84 8.02 -9.28
N LYS A 406 19.45 8.17 -8.01
CA LYS A 406 20.33 7.96 -6.86
C LYS A 406 20.96 6.56 -6.88
N TYR A 407 20.22 5.55 -7.33
CA TYR A 407 20.72 4.19 -7.47
C TYR A 407 21.86 4.13 -8.50
N ASP A 408 21.61 4.62 -9.71
CA ASP A 408 22.58 4.59 -10.81
C ASP A 408 23.83 5.41 -10.49
N MET A 409 23.62 6.59 -9.88
CA MET A 409 24.70 7.45 -9.44
C MET A 409 25.54 6.79 -8.34
N ALA A 410 24.94 6.05 -7.41
CA ALA A 410 25.67 5.30 -6.39
C ALA A 410 26.54 4.21 -6.97
N VAL A 411 26.02 3.45 -7.93
CA VAL A 411 26.78 2.40 -8.64
C VAL A 411 27.95 3.03 -9.40
N LEU A 412 27.70 4.06 -10.22
CA LEU A 412 28.74 4.74 -11.01
C LEU A 412 29.84 5.38 -10.13
N ALA A 413 29.47 5.89 -8.96
CA ALA A 413 30.43 6.49 -8.04
C ALA A 413 31.39 5.47 -7.42
N ARG A 414 31.00 4.19 -7.27
CA ARG A 414 31.94 3.10 -6.88
C ARG A 414 33.07 2.92 -7.90
N TYR A 415 32.82 3.28 -9.15
CA TYR A 415 33.81 3.26 -10.23
C TYR A 415 34.43 4.64 -10.52
N GLY A 416 34.32 5.58 -9.58
CA GLY A 416 34.95 6.90 -9.67
C GLY A 416 34.28 7.84 -10.70
N VAL A 417 33.01 7.62 -11.05
CA VAL A 417 32.24 8.50 -11.94
C VAL A 417 31.21 9.28 -11.14
N GLN A 418 31.38 10.59 -11.05
CA GLN A 418 30.51 11.50 -10.28
C GLN A 418 29.53 12.22 -11.20
N VAL A 419 28.31 11.70 -11.35
CA VAL A 419 27.30 12.30 -12.26
C VAL A 419 26.95 13.72 -11.81
N ARG A 420 27.07 14.70 -12.71
CA ARG A 420 26.70 16.11 -12.49
C ARG A 420 25.55 16.52 -13.40
N ASN A 421 24.82 17.56 -12.98
CA ASN A 421 23.67 18.11 -13.68
C ASN A 421 22.57 17.06 -13.95
N LEU A 422 22.14 16.37 -12.89
CA LEU A 422 20.91 15.58 -12.93
C LEU A 422 19.73 16.55 -12.99
N ALA A 423 19.25 16.80 -14.21
CA ALA A 423 18.20 17.79 -14.46
C ALA A 423 16.80 17.25 -14.17
N CYS A 424 16.59 15.94 -14.25
CA CYS A 424 15.30 15.33 -13.96
C CYS A 424 15.46 13.88 -13.47
N ASP A 425 14.87 13.58 -12.31
CA ASP A 425 14.51 12.23 -11.90
C ASP A 425 13.00 12.04 -12.08
N THR A 426 12.62 11.16 -13.00
CA THR A 426 11.20 10.95 -13.34
C THR A 426 10.39 10.33 -12.19
N MET A 427 11.02 9.60 -11.28
CA MET A 427 10.36 9.04 -10.09
C MET A 427 10.00 10.15 -9.10
N ILE A 428 10.92 11.09 -8.87
CA ILE A 428 10.68 12.25 -8.00
C ILE A 428 9.61 13.17 -8.60
N ALA A 429 9.68 13.41 -9.91
CA ALA A 429 8.68 14.20 -10.61
C ALA A 429 7.27 13.59 -10.48
N ALA A 430 7.15 12.28 -10.74
CA ALA A 430 5.90 11.55 -10.57
C ALA A 430 5.37 11.57 -9.12
N TYR A 431 6.27 11.48 -8.14
CA TYR A 431 5.91 11.57 -6.72
C TYR A 431 5.33 12.94 -6.34
N LEU A 432 5.93 14.04 -6.80
CA LEU A 432 5.38 15.38 -6.57
C LEU A 432 4.01 15.59 -7.25
N LEU A 433 3.79 14.91 -8.38
CA LEU A 433 2.52 14.90 -9.12
C LEU A 433 1.50 13.89 -8.55
N ASN A 434 1.79 13.27 -7.40
CA ASN A 434 0.90 12.34 -6.69
C ASN A 434 0.48 11.11 -7.52
N GLU A 435 1.40 10.55 -8.31
CA GLU A 435 1.19 9.24 -8.94
C GLU A 435 1.14 8.13 -7.89
N HIS A 436 0.14 7.24 -7.96
CA HIS A 436 0.01 6.11 -7.02
C HIS A 436 1.15 5.09 -7.14
N SER A 437 1.65 4.86 -8.36
CA SER A 437 2.71 3.89 -8.63
C SER A 437 3.87 4.56 -9.31
N LEU A 438 4.99 4.63 -8.60
CA LEU A 438 6.17 5.40 -9.01
C LEU A 438 7.15 4.61 -9.89
N GLY A 439 6.99 3.29 -10.04
CA GLY A 439 7.91 2.50 -10.86
C GLY A 439 7.80 2.81 -12.35
N LEU A 440 8.93 2.84 -13.05
CA LEU A 440 9.03 3.22 -14.47
C LEU A 440 7.98 2.57 -15.36
N LYS A 441 7.77 1.26 -15.21
CA LYS A 441 6.82 0.48 -16.02
C LYS A 441 5.36 0.91 -15.81
N ALA A 442 5.01 1.25 -14.56
CA ALA A 442 3.68 1.78 -14.25
C ALA A 442 3.51 3.20 -14.79
N LEU A 443 4.55 4.04 -14.72
CA LEU A 443 4.52 5.40 -15.29
C LEU A 443 4.47 5.40 -16.82
N ALA A 444 5.20 4.49 -17.46
CA ALA A 444 5.12 4.28 -18.91
C ALA A 444 3.68 4.00 -19.33
N PHE A 445 2.99 3.15 -18.58
CA PHE A 445 1.61 2.82 -18.83
C PHE A 445 0.66 3.99 -18.52
N SER A 446 0.70 4.54 -17.31
CA SER A 446 -0.24 5.58 -16.88
C SER A 446 -0.06 6.89 -17.69
N ARG A 447 1.19 7.26 -18.00
CA ARG A 447 1.52 8.54 -18.66
C ARG A 447 1.67 8.45 -20.17
N LEU A 448 2.26 7.38 -20.70
CA LEU A 448 2.50 7.25 -22.14
C LEU A 448 1.56 6.25 -22.82
N GLY A 449 0.86 5.41 -22.06
CA GLY A 449 0.08 4.29 -22.60
C GLY A 449 0.96 3.16 -23.14
N VAL A 450 2.17 3.04 -22.62
CA VAL A 450 3.19 2.09 -23.09
C VAL A 450 3.30 0.95 -22.11
N GLU A 451 3.13 -0.26 -22.61
CA GLU A 451 3.37 -1.48 -21.85
C GLU A 451 4.81 -1.93 -22.02
N MET A 452 5.54 -2.00 -20.91
CA MET A 452 6.94 -2.43 -20.86
C MET A 452 7.05 -3.84 -20.32
N LYS A 453 8.07 -4.58 -20.78
CA LYS A 453 8.36 -5.92 -20.25
C LYS A 453 8.76 -5.83 -18.77
N PRO A 454 8.13 -6.59 -17.86
CA PRO A 454 8.52 -6.62 -16.46
C PRO A 454 9.87 -7.34 -16.29
N ILE A 455 10.68 -6.89 -15.34
CA ILE A 455 12.01 -7.48 -15.07
C ILE A 455 11.94 -8.99 -14.71
N SER A 456 10.80 -9.46 -14.20
CA SER A 456 10.59 -10.87 -13.87
C SER A 456 10.50 -11.78 -15.09
N GLU A 457 10.18 -11.26 -16.28
CA GLU A 457 10.27 -12.03 -17.53
C GLU A 457 11.73 -12.24 -17.94
N LEU A 458 12.62 -11.32 -17.55
CA LEU A 458 14.05 -11.39 -17.84
C LEU A 458 14.80 -12.25 -16.80
N LEU A 459 14.56 -11.98 -15.51
CA LEU A 459 15.29 -12.60 -14.40
C LEU A 459 14.57 -13.81 -13.80
N GLY A 460 13.30 -14.04 -14.08
CA GLY A 460 12.47 -14.97 -13.33
C GLY A 460 12.07 -14.43 -11.94
N SER A 461 11.67 -15.32 -11.03
CA SER A 461 11.21 -14.94 -9.68
C SER A 461 11.56 -15.98 -8.61
N GLY A 462 11.57 -15.53 -7.35
CA GLY A 462 11.82 -16.37 -6.18
C GLY A 462 13.27 -16.85 -6.08
N ALA A 463 13.49 -18.00 -5.43
CA ALA A 463 14.84 -18.52 -5.18
C ALA A 463 15.62 -18.94 -6.45
N LYS A 464 14.94 -18.98 -7.62
CA LYS A 464 15.56 -19.28 -8.93
C LYS A 464 15.75 -18.02 -9.78
N GLN A 465 15.55 -16.84 -9.22
CA GLN A 465 15.77 -15.58 -9.93
C GLN A 465 17.24 -15.46 -10.34
N LEU A 466 17.48 -15.14 -11.61
CA LEU A 466 18.80 -14.89 -12.18
C LEU A 466 19.32 -13.51 -11.79
N SER A 467 20.64 -13.37 -11.72
CA SER A 467 21.33 -12.08 -11.71
C SER A 467 21.36 -11.50 -13.14
N MET A 468 21.39 -10.18 -13.28
CA MET A 468 21.43 -9.52 -14.60
C MET A 468 22.66 -9.94 -15.41
N GLU A 469 23.78 -10.24 -14.75
CA GLU A 469 25.00 -10.72 -15.41
C GLU A 469 24.79 -12.06 -16.14
N ALA A 470 23.81 -12.87 -15.72
CA ALA A 470 23.54 -14.17 -16.33
C ALA A 470 22.54 -14.13 -17.50
N VAL A 471 22.02 -12.93 -17.83
CA VAL A 471 21.05 -12.71 -18.90
C VAL A 471 21.77 -12.58 -20.24
N ASP A 472 21.13 -13.04 -21.33
CA ASP A 472 21.62 -12.83 -22.69
C ASP A 472 21.66 -11.35 -23.06
N ILE A 473 22.76 -10.90 -23.69
CA ILE A 473 23.00 -9.48 -24.00
C ILE A 473 21.88 -8.90 -24.89
N CYS A 474 21.34 -9.66 -25.85
CA CYS A 474 20.30 -9.13 -26.74
C CYS A 474 19.00 -8.87 -25.95
N GLN A 475 18.65 -9.76 -25.02
CA GLN A 475 17.48 -9.58 -24.16
C GLN A 475 17.68 -8.44 -23.16
N ALA A 476 18.87 -8.35 -22.55
CA ALA A 476 19.22 -7.26 -21.66
C ALA A 476 19.23 -5.91 -22.39
N ALA A 477 19.75 -5.86 -23.63
CA ALA A 477 19.75 -4.65 -24.45
C ALA A 477 18.33 -4.16 -24.78
N GLU A 478 17.41 -5.07 -25.14
CA GLU A 478 16.01 -4.69 -25.42
C GLU A 478 15.33 -4.09 -24.17
N TYR A 479 15.57 -4.69 -23.00
CA TYR A 479 15.03 -4.21 -21.72
C TYR A 479 15.64 -2.87 -21.31
N ALA A 480 16.98 -2.79 -21.24
CA ALA A 480 17.70 -1.63 -20.73
C ALA A 480 17.56 -0.41 -21.65
N CYS A 481 17.57 -0.61 -22.97
CA CYS A 481 17.30 0.47 -23.93
C CYS A 481 15.87 1.02 -23.79
N ALA A 482 14.88 0.14 -23.57
CA ALA A 482 13.51 0.58 -23.33
C ALA A 482 13.38 1.40 -22.04
N ASP A 483 14.10 1.03 -20.98
CA ASP A 483 14.14 1.78 -19.72
C ASP A 483 14.71 3.20 -19.92
N ALA A 484 15.85 3.33 -20.62
CA ALA A 484 16.44 4.63 -20.92
C ALA A 484 15.55 5.49 -21.86
N ASP A 485 14.99 4.90 -22.93
CA ASP A 485 14.10 5.60 -23.87
C ASP A 485 12.81 6.09 -23.20
N VAL A 486 12.14 5.22 -22.45
CA VAL A 486 10.91 5.59 -21.74
C VAL A 486 11.18 6.68 -20.70
N THR A 487 12.29 6.59 -19.98
CA THR A 487 12.73 7.65 -19.07
C THR A 487 12.92 8.98 -19.81
N ARG A 488 13.55 8.95 -20.98
CA ARG A 488 13.74 10.14 -21.84
C ARG A 488 12.41 10.74 -22.30
N ARG A 489 11.42 9.90 -22.62
CA ARG A 489 10.07 10.29 -23.07
C ARG A 489 9.18 10.81 -21.94
N LEU A 490 9.36 10.32 -20.72
CA LEU A 490 8.60 10.77 -19.54
C LEU A 490 8.98 12.19 -19.08
N LYS A 491 10.23 12.61 -19.33
CA LYS A 491 10.73 13.93 -18.89
C LYS A 491 9.79 15.08 -19.26
N GLU A 492 9.51 15.27 -20.54
CA GLU A 492 8.77 16.44 -21.03
C GLU A 492 7.34 16.55 -20.47
N PRO A 493 6.48 15.50 -20.53
CA PRO A 493 5.14 15.60 -19.97
C PRO A 493 5.14 15.82 -18.45
N LEU A 494 6.08 15.22 -17.70
CA LEU A 494 6.19 15.44 -16.26
C LEU A 494 6.65 16.87 -15.93
N GLU A 495 7.64 17.40 -16.66
CA GLU A 495 8.13 18.76 -16.48
C GLU A 495 7.06 19.81 -16.79
N LEU A 496 6.26 19.61 -17.83
CA LEU A 496 5.17 20.50 -18.19
C LEU A 496 4.13 20.56 -17.07
N GLU A 497 3.67 19.40 -16.59
CA GLU A 497 2.65 19.34 -15.53
C GLU A 497 3.18 19.90 -14.21
N LEU A 498 4.45 19.65 -13.85
CA LEU A 498 5.07 20.27 -12.67
C LEU A 498 5.05 21.80 -12.75
N LYS A 499 5.25 22.39 -13.94
CA LYS A 499 5.17 23.84 -14.14
C LYS A 499 3.74 24.35 -14.05
N GLU A 500 2.81 23.68 -14.70
CA GLU A 500 1.37 24.03 -14.66
C GLU A 500 0.82 23.99 -13.23
N GLN A 501 1.30 23.04 -12.41
CA GLN A 501 0.91 22.89 -11.02
C GLN A 501 1.72 23.76 -10.03
N GLY A 502 2.68 24.57 -10.50
CA GLY A 502 3.51 25.41 -9.62
C GLY A 502 4.55 24.65 -8.78
N LEU A 503 4.76 23.36 -9.04
CA LEU A 503 5.67 22.48 -8.32
C LEU A 503 7.12 22.54 -8.84
N TRP A 504 7.34 23.18 -9.98
CA TRP A 504 8.66 23.24 -10.65
C TRP A 504 9.76 23.81 -9.76
N LYS A 505 9.45 24.84 -8.95
CA LYS A 505 10.43 25.45 -8.04
C LYS A 505 10.85 24.48 -6.94
N LEU A 506 9.89 23.78 -6.31
CA LEU A 506 10.17 22.75 -5.31
C LEU A 506 11.01 21.61 -5.91
N PHE A 507 10.65 21.15 -7.11
CA PHE A 507 11.37 20.11 -7.83
C PHE A 507 12.84 20.51 -8.08
N THR A 508 13.06 21.68 -8.68
CA THR A 508 14.40 22.11 -9.12
C THR A 508 15.29 22.69 -8.02
N GLN A 509 14.72 23.29 -6.98
CA GLN A 509 15.48 23.97 -5.92
C GLN A 509 15.61 23.15 -4.64
N VAL A 510 14.79 22.12 -4.46
CA VAL A 510 14.82 21.28 -3.25
C VAL A 510 15.03 19.82 -3.59
N GLU A 511 14.12 19.18 -4.34
CA GLU A 511 14.18 17.72 -4.49
C GLU A 511 15.34 17.24 -5.36
N MET A 512 15.57 17.86 -6.53
CA MET A 512 16.66 17.45 -7.42
C MET A 512 18.05 17.72 -6.83
N PRO A 513 18.33 18.89 -6.22
CA PRO A 513 19.62 19.13 -5.56
C PRO A 513 19.84 18.24 -4.34
N LEU A 514 18.79 17.68 -3.74
CA LEU A 514 18.91 16.80 -2.57
C LEU A 514 19.42 15.40 -2.95
N VAL A 515 19.22 14.95 -4.18
CA VAL A 515 19.69 13.64 -4.68
C VAL A 515 21.19 13.43 -4.42
N PRO A 516 22.12 14.31 -4.85
CA PRO A 516 23.55 14.14 -4.57
C PRO A 516 23.89 14.23 -3.08
N VAL A 517 23.16 15.02 -2.28
CA VAL A 517 23.38 15.10 -0.82
C VAL A 517 23.04 13.77 -0.15
N LEU A 518 21.92 13.16 -0.54
CA LEU A 518 21.53 11.85 -0.03
C LEU A 518 22.50 10.77 -0.50
N LEU A 519 22.92 10.80 -1.76
CA LEU A 519 23.93 9.89 -2.27
C LEU A 519 25.21 9.94 -1.43
N GLU A 520 25.73 11.14 -1.15
CA GLU A 520 26.93 11.29 -0.32
C GLU A 520 26.70 10.80 1.11
N MET A 521 25.53 11.06 1.69
CA MET A 521 25.14 10.54 3.02
C MET A 521 25.10 9.01 3.04
N GLU A 522 24.57 8.37 1.98
CA GLU A 522 24.57 6.91 1.83
C GLU A 522 25.98 6.36 1.70
N GLN A 523 26.85 7.01 0.92
CA GLN A 523 28.25 6.61 0.74
C GLN A 523 29.06 6.76 2.01
N ASN A 524 28.82 7.81 2.79
CA ASN A 524 29.46 8.02 4.08
C ASN A 524 29.14 6.87 5.04
N GLY A 525 27.87 6.46 5.10
CA GLY A 525 27.39 5.40 5.99
C GLY A 525 27.60 5.71 7.47
N VAL A 526 27.20 4.79 8.35
CA VAL A 526 27.34 4.94 9.80
C VAL A 526 28.21 3.82 10.37
N ALA A 527 29.17 4.18 11.22
CA ALA A 527 30.01 3.21 11.93
C ALA A 527 29.29 2.64 13.16
N ILE A 528 29.50 1.36 13.44
CA ILE A 528 28.93 0.69 14.60
C ILE A 528 29.99 -0.09 15.41
N ASP A 529 29.83 -0.09 16.73
CA ASP A 529 30.61 -0.91 17.65
C ASP A 529 30.03 -2.35 17.70
N THR A 530 30.66 -3.23 16.93
CA THR A 530 30.26 -4.64 16.86
C THR A 530 30.55 -5.42 18.14
N ALA A 531 31.53 -4.99 18.96
CA ALA A 531 31.85 -5.65 20.21
C ALA A 531 30.75 -5.39 21.23
N LEU A 532 30.32 -4.12 21.36
CA LEU A 532 29.20 -3.74 22.22
C LEU A 532 27.92 -4.46 21.82
N LEU A 533 27.56 -4.47 20.53
CA LEU A 533 26.36 -5.17 20.05
C LEU A 533 26.39 -6.67 20.37
N ARG A 534 27.56 -7.31 20.26
CA ARG A 534 27.72 -8.74 20.57
C ARG A 534 27.55 -9.01 22.07
N GLU A 535 28.14 -8.17 22.93
CA GLU A 535 27.97 -8.25 24.38
C GLU A 535 26.50 -8.10 24.78
N MET A 536 25.83 -7.08 24.24
CA MET A 536 24.39 -6.87 24.45
C MET A 536 23.56 -8.07 23.96
N SER A 537 23.87 -8.62 22.78
CA SER A 537 23.14 -9.78 22.23
C SER A 537 23.26 -11.01 23.15
N GLN A 538 24.44 -11.25 23.74
CA GLN A 538 24.63 -12.33 24.71
C GLN A 538 23.87 -12.08 26.01
N SER A 539 23.91 -10.85 26.54
CA SER A 539 23.19 -10.47 27.76
C SER A 539 21.67 -10.63 27.60
N LEU A 540 21.10 -10.07 26.54
CA LEU A 540 19.67 -10.20 26.24
C LEU A 540 19.27 -11.64 25.92
N GLY A 541 20.16 -12.44 25.33
CA GLY A 541 19.93 -13.86 25.10
C GLY A 541 19.72 -14.65 26.40
N ARG A 542 20.45 -14.30 27.46
CA ARG A 542 20.26 -14.89 28.80
C ARG A 542 18.93 -14.43 29.40
N GLN A 543 18.64 -13.13 29.36
CA GLN A 543 17.35 -12.58 29.84
C GLN A 543 16.14 -13.20 29.13
N LEU A 544 16.22 -13.41 27.81
CA LEU A 544 15.16 -14.09 27.06
C LEU A 544 14.97 -15.53 27.51
N SER A 545 16.04 -16.24 27.84
CA SER A 545 15.97 -17.62 28.34
C SER A 545 15.32 -17.68 29.72
N ASP A 546 15.62 -16.71 30.59
CA ASP A 546 15.03 -16.61 31.93
C ASP A 546 13.54 -16.21 31.87
N LEU A 547 13.19 -15.26 31.00
CA LEU A 547 11.80 -14.88 30.75
C LEU A 547 11.00 -16.04 30.14
N GLU A 548 11.59 -16.78 29.19
CA GLU A 548 10.96 -17.96 28.59
C GLU A 548 10.70 -19.04 29.64
N ALA A 549 11.67 -19.32 30.51
CA ALA A 549 11.49 -20.25 31.62
C ALA A 549 10.36 -19.79 32.57
N SER A 550 10.32 -18.51 32.92
CA SER A 550 9.29 -17.92 33.79
C SER A 550 7.90 -17.97 33.15
N ILE A 551 7.80 -17.74 31.84
CA ILE A 551 6.55 -17.88 31.08
C ILE A 551 6.07 -19.33 31.09
N TYR A 552 6.97 -20.29 30.86
CA TYR A 552 6.63 -21.71 30.89
C TYR A 552 6.23 -22.19 32.27
N GLU A 553 6.84 -21.68 33.34
CA GLU A 553 6.45 -21.99 34.71
C GLU A 553 5.04 -21.45 35.03
N ASN A 554 4.74 -20.22 34.60
CA ASN A 554 3.42 -19.61 34.79
C ASN A 554 2.30 -20.34 34.02
N VAL A 555 2.62 -20.89 32.84
CA VAL A 555 1.66 -21.55 31.95
C VAL A 555 1.58 -23.07 32.19
N GLY A 556 2.65 -23.68 32.70
CA GLY A 556 2.75 -25.11 33.03
C GLY A 556 3.22 -26.02 31.89
N TYR A 557 3.51 -25.48 30.70
CA TYR A 557 4.06 -26.26 29.58
C TYR A 557 4.77 -25.35 28.56
N ARG A 558 5.50 -25.97 27.62
CA ARG A 558 6.27 -25.27 26.60
C ARG A 558 5.48 -25.05 25.32
N PHE A 559 5.59 -23.85 24.76
CA PHE A 559 5.03 -23.46 23.47
C PHE A 559 5.92 -22.39 22.82
N ASN A 560 5.70 -22.11 21.54
CA ASN A 560 6.41 -21.05 20.84
C ASN A 560 5.80 -19.68 21.18
N ILE A 561 6.46 -18.91 22.04
CA ILE A 561 6.04 -17.58 22.51
C ILE A 561 5.96 -16.56 21.35
N ASN A 562 6.82 -16.73 20.33
CA ASN A 562 6.84 -15.89 19.13
C ASN A 562 5.71 -16.23 18.13
N SER A 563 5.05 -17.39 18.28
CA SER A 563 3.90 -17.75 17.45
C SER A 563 2.62 -17.12 17.99
N SER A 564 2.12 -16.08 17.31
CA SER A 564 0.86 -15.42 17.68
C SER A 564 -0.33 -16.38 17.79
N GLN A 565 -0.34 -17.47 17.01
CA GLN A 565 -1.39 -18.48 17.05
C GLN A 565 -1.30 -19.33 18.32
N GLN A 566 -0.12 -19.83 18.67
CA GLN A 566 0.07 -20.63 19.88
C GLN A 566 -0.15 -19.77 21.13
N LEU A 567 0.43 -18.56 21.15
CA LEU A 567 0.24 -17.63 22.25
C LEU A 567 -1.25 -17.25 22.41
N GLY A 568 -1.97 -17.00 21.32
CA GLY A 568 -3.40 -16.72 21.38
C GLY A 568 -4.20 -17.85 22.00
N ALA A 569 -3.89 -19.11 21.64
CA ALA A 569 -4.54 -20.27 22.25
C ALA A 569 -4.25 -20.36 23.77
N VAL A 570 -3.01 -20.11 24.19
CA VAL A 570 -2.64 -20.10 25.62
C VAL A 570 -3.43 -19.04 26.38
N LEU A 571 -3.40 -17.78 25.91
CA LEU A 571 -4.00 -16.65 26.62
C LEU A 571 -5.53 -16.73 26.71
N PHE A 572 -6.20 -17.10 25.60
CA PHE A 572 -7.66 -16.93 25.51
C PHE A 572 -8.44 -18.24 25.62
N ASP A 573 -7.87 -19.38 25.24
CA ASP A 573 -8.56 -20.67 25.35
C ASP A 573 -8.25 -21.36 26.67
N GLN A 574 -6.98 -21.33 27.11
CA GLN A 574 -6.56 -22.02 28.33
C GLN A 574 -6.62 -21.15 29.58
N LEU A 575 -5.93 -20.00 29.57
CA LEU A 575 -5.97 -19.05 30.70
C LEU A 575 -7.30 -18.28 30.77
N LYS A 576 -8.13 -18.39 29.71
CA LYS A 576 -9.47 -17.79 29.62
C LYS A 576 -9.48 -16.28 29.90
N LEU A 577 -8.42 -15.58 29.51
CA LEU A 577 -8.39 -14.12 29.58
C LEU A 577 -9.47 -13.51 28.66
N PRO A 578 -9.93 -12.27 28.95
CA PRO A 578 -10.94 -11.59 28.14
C PRO A 578 -10.57 -11.60 26.65
N ARG A 579 -11.48 -12.12 25.82
CA ARG A 579 -11.21 -12.39 24.41
C ARG A 579 -11.07 -11.10 23.60
N SER A 580 -10.01 -11.01 22.82
CA SER A 580 -9.81 -9.94 21.83
C SER A 580 -10.53 -10.22 20.51
N ARG A 581 -10.54 -9.22 19.61
CA ARG A 581 -11.05 -9.37 18.23
C ARG A 581 -10.31 -10.52 17.53
N ARG A 582 -11.07 -11.53 17.08
CA ARG A 582 -10.53 -12.67 16.35
C ARG A 582 -10.10 -12.24 14.94
N THR A 583 -8.86 -12.50 14.58
CA THR A 583 -8.30 -12.29 13.25
C THR A 583 -8.28 -13.61 12.47
N LYS A 584 -7.86 -13.55 11.19
CA LYS A 584 -7.76 -14.74 10.33
C LYS A 584 -6.74 -15.77 10.84
N SER A 585 -5.81 -15.38 11.73
CA SER A 585 -4.75 -16.24 12.29
C SER A 585 -5.03 -16.70 13.73
N GLY A 586 -6.21 -16.40 14.29
CA GLY A 586 -6.55 -16.71 15.69
C GLY A 586 -6.93 -15.44 16.46
N TYR A 587 -6.72 -15.44 17.77
CA TYR A 587 -6.89 -14.22 18.57
C TYR A 587 -5.77 -13.22 18.28
N SER A 588 -6.08 -11.93 18.25
CA SER A 588 -5.02 -10.92 18.16
C SER A 588 -4.20 -10.94 19.46
N THR A 589 -2.88 -10.98 19.31
CA THR A 589 -1.91 -10.83 20.39
C THR A 589 -1.05 -9.59 20.18
N GLU A 590 -1.54 -8.59 19.45
CA GLU A 590 -0.80 -7.34 19.24
C GLU A 590 -0.52 -6.63 20.57
N ALA A 591 0.51 -5.76 20.59
CA ALA A 591 0.93 -5.05 21.80
C ALA A 591 -0.24 -4.34 22.49
N ALA A 592 -1.09 -3.62 21.73
CA ALA A 592 -2.27 -2.93 22.29
C ALA A 592 -3.27 -3.87 22.96
N VAL A 593 -3.43 -5.10 22.44
CA VAL A 593 -4.29 -6.10 23.06
C VAL A 593 -3.66 -6.61 24.35
N LEU A 594 -2.38 -6.94 24.33
CA LEU A 594 -1.66 -7.41 25.51
C LEU A 594 -1.59 -6.35 26.61
N GLU A 595 -1.43 -5.07 26.25
CA GLU A 595 -1.50 -3.92 27.15
C GLU A 595 -2.85 -3.84 27.87
N SER A 596 -3.96 -4.05 27.15
CA SER A 596 -5.30 -4.07 27.76
C SER A 596 -5.53 -5.24 28.74
N LEU A 597 -4.66 -6.25 28.73
CA LEU A 597 -4.72 -7.43 29.59
C LEU A 597 -3.75 -7.35 30.78
N LYS A 598 -2.98 -6.26 30.91
CA LYS A 598 -2.08 -6.05 32.07
C LYS A 598 -2.86 -6.11 33.38
N GLY A 599 -2.22 -6.65 34.42
CA GLY A 599 -2.83 -6.85 35.73
C GLY A 599 -3.82 -8.03 35.83
N LEU A 600 -4.26 -8.64 34.71
CA LEU A 600 -5.16 -9.80 34.76
C LEU A 600 -4.42 -11.12 35.01
N HIS A 601 -3.18 -11.24 34.53
CA HIS A 601 -2.34 -12.41 34.77
C HIS A 601 -0.85 -12.06 34.64
N PRO A 602 0.04 -12.55 35.53
CA PRO A 602 1.48 -12.21 35.52
C PRO A 602 2.18 -12.51 34.20
N VAL A 603 1.82 -13.62 33.55
CA VAL A 603 2.36 -14.01 32.24
C VAL A 603 2.26 -12.91 31.17
N VAL A 604 1.24 -12.04 31.22
CA VAL A 604 1.03 -11.00 30.19
C VAL A 604 2.18 -10.01 30.17
N GLU A 605 2.65 -9.60 31.36
CA GLU A 605 3.76 -8.67 31.52
C GLU A 605 5.07 -9.31 31.05
N LEU A 606 5.31 -10.57 31.44
CA LEU A 606 6.48 -11.35 30.99
C LEU A 606 6.51 -11.50 29.46
N ILE A 607 5.36 -11.73 28.82
CA ILE A 607 5.26 -11.86 27.36
C ILE A 607 5.55 -10.52 26.67
N LEU A 608 5.02 -9.41 27.21
CA LEU A 608 5.27 -8.07 26.67
C LEU A 608 6.76 -7.74 26.72
N GLU A 609 7.40 -7.99 27.85
CA GLU A 609 8.84 -7.81 28.04
C GLU A 609 9.65 -8.72 27.11
N TYR A 610 9.32 -10.02 27.06
CA TYR A 610 9.97 -10.99 26.16
C TYR A 610 9.92 -10.53 24.70
N ARG A 611 8.74 -10.10 24.22
CA ARG A 611 8.59 -9.64 22.83
C ARG A 611 9.33 -8.36 22.53
N GLN A 612 9.39 -7.44 23.49
CA GLN A 612 10.16 -6.22 23.35
C GLN A 612 11.65 -6.55 23.19
N ILE A 613 12.20 -7.36 24.10
CA ILE A 613 13.62 -7.76 24.06
C ILE A 613 13.92 -8.59 22.82
N ALA A 614 13.08 -9.57 22.48
CA ALA A 614 13.26 -10.44 21.31
C ALA A 614 13.30 -9.61 20.01
N LYS A 615 12.39 -8.64 19.85
CA LYS A 615 12.37 -7.74 18.70
C LYS A 615 13.64 -6.89 18.63
N LEU A 616 14.06 -6.28 19.75
CA LEU A 616 15.27 -5.45 19.79
C LEU A 616 16.52 -6.26 19.42
N LYS A 617 16.65 -7.47 19.96
CA LYS A 617 17.74 -8.39 19.65
C LYS A 617 17.74 -8.78 18.16
N SER A 618 16.61 -9.26 17.64
CA SER A 618 16.54 -9.77 16.27
C SER A 618 16.67 -8.67 15.21
N THR A 619 16.10 -7.50 15.47
CA THR A 619 16.05 -6.39 14.49
C THR A 619 17.31 -5.54 14.51
N TYR A 620 17.94 -5.35 15.66
CA TYR A 620 19.11 -4.47 15.78
C TYR A 620 20.38 -5.23 16.10
N LEU A 621 20.43 -5.94 17.24
CA LEU A 621 21.70 -6.51 17.73
C LEU A 621 22.27 -7.62 16.84
N ASP A 622 21.42 -8.51 16.34
CA ASP A 622 21.86 -9.64 15.51
C ASP A 622 21.95 -9.26 14.03
N ALA A 623 21.07 -8.37 13.56
CA ALA A 623 20.98 -8.02 12.15
C ALA A 623 22.02 -6.97 11.71
N LEU A 624 22.21 -5.90 12.48
CA LEU A 624 23.09 -4.78 12.07
C LEU A 624 24.54 -5.22 11.79
N PRO A 625 25.19 -6.09 12.60
CA PRO A 625 26.54 -6.54 12.29
C PRO A 625 26.65 -7.28 10.95
N GLY A 626 25.60 -7.97 10.51
CA GLY A 626 25.54 -8.66 9.22
C GLY A 626 25.31 -7.73 8.01
N LEU A 627 24.99 -6.46 8.25
CA LEU A 627 24.76 -5.44 7.22
C LEU A 627 25.96 -4.51 7.01
N ILE A 628 27.07 -4.76 7.72
CA ILE A 628 28.30 -4.00 7.53
C ILE A 628 28.85 -4.32 6.13
N ASN A 629 29.08 -3.28 5.34
CA ASN A 629 29.73 -3.43 4.05
C ASN A 629 31.21 -3.80 4.27
N PRO A 630 31.70 -4.89 3.65
CA PRO A 630 33.06 -5.37 3.87
C PRO A 630 34.16 -4.45 3.32
N GLU A 631 33.85 -3.60 2.33
CA GLU A 631 34.80 -2.66 1.73
C GLU A 631 35.00 -1.42 2.61
N THR A 632 33.93 -0.91 3.21
CA THR A 632 33.95 0.36 3.97
C THR A 632 34.02 0.16 5.48
N GLY A 633 33.60 -1.01 5.99
CA GLY A 633 33.43 -1.28 7.42
C GLY A 633 32.26 -0.54 8.05
N ARG A 634 31.31 -0.02 7.26
CA ARG A 634 30.18 0.81 7.71
C ARG A 634 28.84 0.25 7.23
N ILE A 635 27.75 0.69 7.86
CA ILE A 635 26.38 0.38 7.40
C ILE A 635 25.91 1.50 6.48
N HIS A 636 25.36 1.14 5.33
CA HIS A 636 24.87 2.07 4.31
C HIS A 636 23.36 1.92 4.16
N SER A 637 22.59 2.76 4.85
CA SER A 637 21.14 2.81 4.68
C SER A 637 20.76 3.56 3.40
N THR A 638 19.66 3.18 2.77
CA THR A 638 19.06 3.92 1.65
C THR A 638 18.00 4.92 2.14
N PHE A 639 18.14 6.21 1.78
CA PHE A 639 17.21 7.29 2.13
C PHE A 639 16.26 7.65 0.99
N ASN A 640 14.97 7.41 1.17
CA ASN A 640 13.95 7.56 0.14
C ASN A 640 13.24 8.92 0.25
N GLN A 641 13.36 9.76 -0.80
CA GLN A 641 12.64 11.04 -0.93
C GLN A 641 11.15 10.84 -1.21
N THR A 642 10.79 9.73 -1.85
CA THR A 642 9.44 9.44 -2.34
C THR A 642 8.64 8.49 -1.43
N GLY A 643 9.15 8.23 -0.21
CA GLY A 643 8.59 7.21 0.68
C GLY A 643 7.44 7.65 1.59
N THR A 644 7.36 8.94 1.96
CA THR A 644 6.32 9.44 2.88
C THR A 644 5.39 10.42 2.18
N ALA A 645 4.13 10.52 2.57
CA ALA A 645 3.20 11.50 1.99
C ALA A 645 3.48 12.95 2.41
N THR A 646 4.21 13.14 3.51
CA THR A 646 4.53 14.47 4.06
C THR A 646 5.80 15.06 3.48
N GLY A 647 6.53 14.32 2.64
CA GLY A 647 7.82 14.77 2.09
C GLY A 647 9.01 14.55 3.03
N ARG A 648 8.81 13.97 4.22
CA ARG A 648 9.91 13.51 5.09
C ARG A 648 10.70 12.40 4.40
N LEU A 649 12.01 12.37 4.64
CA LEU A 649 12.83 11.22 4.25
C LEU A 649 12.40 9.98 5.03
N SER A 650 12.50 8.83 4.40
CA SER A 650 12.41 7.53 5.07
C SER A 650 13.67 6.73 4.81
N SER A 651 14.00 5.77 5.68
CA SER A 651 15.20 4.94 5.53
C SER A 651 14.86 3.46 5.37
N SER A 652 15.59 2.75 4.51
CA SER A 652 15.51 1.30 4.33
C SER A 652 16.89 0.65 4.29
N ASP A 653 16.92 -0.67 4.47
CA ASP A 653 18.09 -1.54 4.28
C ASP A 653 19.38 -1.09 5.00
N PRO A 654 19.38 -0.84 6.33
CA PRO A 654 18.27 -0.97 7.29
C PRO A 654 17.54 0.36 7.56
N ASN A 655 16.37 0.29 8.21
CA ASN A 655 15.65 1.49 8.64
C ASN A 655 16.23 2.08 9.93
N LEU A 656 17.21 2.98 9.78
CA LEU A 656 17.89 3.66 10.88
C LEU A 656 17.05 4.77 11.55
N GLN A 657 15.99 5.25 10.90
CA GLN A 657 15.10 6.26 11.52
C GLN A 657 14.26 5.70 12.68
N ASN A 658 14.04 4.38 12.73
CA ASN A 658 13.16 3.75 13.72
C ASN A 658 13.90 3.18 14.94
N ILE A 659 15.16 3.56 15.15
CA ILE A 659 15.95 3.10 16.30
C ILE A 659 15.34 3.65 17.60
N PRO A 660 14.93 2.79 18.55
CA PRO A 660 14.20 3.20 19.75
C PRO A 660 14.98 4.16 20.65
N ILE A 661 14.29 5.21 21.13
CA ILE A 661 14.86 6.32 21.94
C ILE A 661 14.44 6.21 23.41
N ARG A 662 13.18 5.83 23.65
CA ARG A 662 12.50 6.07 24.93
C ARG A 662 12.82 5.06 26.03
N THR A 663 13.52 3.98 25.70
CA THR A 663 13.80 2.86 26.61
C THR A 663 15.28 2.79 26.88
N GLU A 664 15.69 2.41 28.09
CA GLU A 664 17.10 2.26 28.46
C GLU A 664 17.87 1.36 27.48
N LEU A 665 17.26 0.24 27.08
CA LEU A 665 17.84 -0.66 26.10
C LEU A 665 17.98 -0.03 24.69
N GLY A 666 17.05 0.86 24.32
CA GLY A 666 17.12 1.64 23.09
C GLY A 666 18.30 2.62 23.11
N LYS A 667 18.51 3.30 24.25
CA LYS A 667 19.68 4.16 24.46
C LYS A 667 20.99 3.39 24.35
N GLN A 668 21.07 2.19 24.93
CA GLN A 668 22.23 1.32 24.80
C GLN A 668 22.48 0.90 23.34
N ILE A 669 21.42 0.59 22.57
CA ILE A 669 21.58 0.31 21.13
C ILE A 669 22.15 1.53 20.40
N ARG A 670 21.71 2.74 20.74
CA ARG A 670 22.26 3.99 20.17
C ARG A 670 23.73 4.23 20.53
N GLN A 671 24.20 3.76 21.69
CA GLN A 671 25.63 3.82 22.03
C GLN A 671 26.50 3.00 21.08
N ALA A 672 25.94 1.99 20.41
CA ALA A 672 26.67 1.24 19.40
C ALA A 672 26.89 2.04 18.11
N PHE A 673 26.20 3.15 17.86
CA PHE A 673 26.44 4.00 16.70
C PHE A 673 27.49 5.03 17.06
N ILE A 674 28.67 4.93 16.46
CA ILE A 674 29.87 5.67 16.89
C ILE A 674 30.38 6.59 15.78
N ALA A 675 31.08 7.65 16.17
CA ALA A 675 32.01 8.32 15.25
C ALA A 675 33.27 7.46 15.11
N GLN A 676 33.83 7.38 13.90
CA GLN A 676 35.10 6.70 13.67
C GLN A 676 36.23 7.49 14.33
N PRO A 677 36.96 6.93 15.32
CA PRO A 677 38.02 7.66 15.99
C PRO A 677 39.08 8.18 14.99
N PRO A 678 39.57 9.42 15.15
CA PRO A 678 39.39 10.33 16.29
C PRO A 678 38.17 11.26 16.19
N ALA A 679 37.28 11.11 15.21
CA ALA A 679 36.13 12.00 14.98
C ALA A 679 35.11 12.01 16.13
N TRP A 680 34.20 12.97 16.07
CA TRP A 680 33.09 13.17 16.99
C TRP A 680 31.76 13.18 16.22
N LEU A 681 30.70 12.75 16.88
CA LEU A 681 29.34 12.98 16.41
C LEU A 681 28.90 14.37 16.84
N LEU A 682 28.29 15.10 15.90
CA LEU A 682 27.65 16.40 16.10
C LEU A 682 26.19 16.28 15.65
N ALA A 683 25.26 16.52 16.57
CA ALA A 683 23.82 16.40 16.33
C ALA A 683 23.10 17.72 16.62
N PRO A 684 22.89 18.58 15.61
CA PRO A 684 21.89 19.63 15.68
C PRO A 684 20.46 19.10 15.48
N ASP A 685 19.57 19.41 16.40
CA ASP A 685 18.14 19.07 16.37
C ASP A 685 17.27 20.33 16.38
N TYR A 686 16.25 20.40 15.54
CA TYR A 686 15.34 21.56 15.54
C TYR A 686 14.37 21.53 16.72
N SER A 687 14.50 22.53 17.61
CA SER A 687 13.65 22.65 18.79
C SER A 687 12.22 23.06 18.41
N GLN A 688 11.29 22.10 18.47
CA GLN A 688 9.84 22.32 18.32
C GLN A 688 9.45 22.87 16.94
N ILE A 689 10.08 22.38 15.86
CA ILE A 689 9.89 22.90 14.50
C ILE A 689 8.42 22.92 14.06
N ASP A 690 7.66 21.86 14.29
CA ASP A 690 6.24 21.76 13.90
C ASP A 690 5.39 22.87 14.53
N LEU A 691 5.66 23.22 15.79
CA LEU A 691 4.94 24.28 16.48
C LEU A 691 5.31 25.68 15.98
N ARG A 692 6.59 25.88 15.63
CA ARG A 692 7.07 27.15 15.04
C ARG A 692 6.47 27.34 13.64
N VAL A 693 6.39 26.27 12.86
CA VAL A 693 5.69 26.26 11.57
C VAL A 693 4.21 26.57 11.76
N LEU A 694 3.53 25.94 12.73
CA LEU A 694 2.13 26.25 13.02
C LEU A 694 1.93 27.71 13.43
N ALA A 695 2.83 28.27 14.25
CA ALA A 695 2.77 29.69 14.61
C ALA A 695 2.89 30.61 13.38
N HIS A 696 3.71 30.22 12.41
CA HIS A 696 3.81 30.95 11.15
C HIS A 696 2.53 30.80 10.30
N LEU A 697 2.05 29.58 10.08
CA LEU A 697 0.87 29.29 9.23
C LEU A 697 -0.43 29.86 9.80
N SER A 698 -0.62 29.76 11.12
CA SER A 698 -1.80 30.30 11.80
C SER A 698 -1.78 31.81 11.98
N GLY A 699 -0.59 32.43 11.93
CA GLY A 699 -0.41 33.84 12.22
C GLY A 699 -0.78 34.24 13.66
N ASP A 700 -0.98 33.28 14.57
CA ASP A 700 -1.52 33.54 15.90
C ASP A 700 -0.57 34.45 16.72
N PRO A 701 -1.06 35.61 17.20
CA PRO A 701 -0.19 36.58 17.89
C PRO A 701 0.33 36.05 19.23
N GLY A 702 -0.45 35.26 19.96
CA GLY A 702 -0.05 34.71 21.25
C GLY A 702 1.05 33.66 21.09
N LEU A 703 0.90 32.76 20.13
CA LEU A 703 1.89 31.71 19.86
C LEU A 703 3.19 32.30 19.28
N LYS A 704 3.09 33.30 18.39
CA LYS A 704 4.25 34.00 17.84
C LYS A 704 5.04 34.74 18.90
N GLU A 705 4.36 35.41 19.83
CA GLU A 705 5.01 36.14 20.91
C GLU A 705 5.70 35.19 21.90
N ALA A 706 5.06 34.05 22.23
CA ALA A 706 5.67 33.02 23.08
C ALA A 706 7.01 32.54 22.52
N PHE A 707 7.09 32.27 21.21
CA PHE A 707 8.34 31.86 20.57
C PHE A 707 9.38 32.97 20.46
N ARG A 708 8.98 34.25 20.36
CA ARG A 708 9.92 35.39 20.38
C ARG A 708 10.55 35.60 21.76
N ARG A 709 9.82 35.24 22.81
CA ARG A 709 10.28 35.30 24.21
C ARG A 709 11.01 34.03 24.66
N ASP A 710 11.17 33.04 23.77
CA ASP A 710 11.73 31.71 24.07
C ASP A 710 11.01 31.01 25.24
N GLU A 711 9.70 31.24 25.37
CA GLU A 711 8.86 30.60 26.38
C GLU A 711 8.65 29.12 26.06
N ASP A 712 8.71 28.26 27.09
CA ASP A 712 8.33 26.86 26.95
C ASP A 712 6.81 26.72 26.90
N ILE A 713 6.28 26.65 25.68
CA ILE A 713 4.84 26.58 25.44
C ILE A 713 4.15 25.42 26.17
N HIS A 714 4.85 24.31 26.43
CA HIS A 714 4.26 23.16 27.12
C HIS A 714 4.07 23.47 28.60
N THR A 715 5.07 24.12 29.21
CA THR A 715 5.01 24.60 30.58
C THR A 715 3.98 25.71 30.72
N THR A 716 3.94 26.67 29.79
CA THR A 716 2.94 27.74 29.78
C THR A 716 1.52 27.20 29.66
N THR A 717 1.30 26.23 28.76
CA THR A 717 -0.02 25.61 28.59
C THR A 717 -0.40 24.79 29.83
N ALA A 718 0.53 24.03 30.40
CA ALA A 718 0.29 23.27 31.63
C ALA A 718 -0.12 24.21 32.79
N ALA A 719 0.65 25.27 33.03
CA ALA A 719 0.38 26.23 34.10
C ALA A 719 -1.05 26.79 34.01
N GLN A 720 -1.46 27.17 32.80
CA GLN A 720 -2.78 27.74 32.57
C GLN A 720 -3.91 26.72 32.75
N VAL A 721 -3.76 25.50 32.23
CA VAL A 721 -4.78 24.45 32.34
C VAL A 721 -4.95 23.98 33.77
N PHE A 722 -3.86 23.76 34.49
CA PHE A 722 -3.91 23.32 35.88
C PHE A 722 -4.19 24.48 36.85
N GLY A 723 -4.26 25.72 36.36
CA GLY A 723 -4.53 26.90 37.18
C GLY A 723 -3.43 27.21 38.20
N ILE A 724 -2.16 26.89 37.87
CA ILE A 724 -0.99 27.02 38.73
C ILE A 724 0.04 27.98 38.14
N ALA A 725 1.01 28.42 38.94
CA ALA A 725 2.12 29.22 38.44
C ALA A 725 3.12 28.35 37.63
N MET A 726 3.85 28.95 36.67
CA MET A 726 4.77 28.19 35.79
C MET A 726 5.87 27.44 36.55
N ASP A 727 6.35 28.01 37.65
CA ASP A 727 7.34 27.41 38.56
C ASP A 727 6.79 26.24 39.38
N GLN A 728 5.46 26.07 39.42
CA GLN A 728 4.77 24.96 40.08
C GLN A 728 4.44 23.82 39.11
N VAL A 729 4.71 23.98 37.81
CA VAL A 729 4.46 22.94 36.80
C VAL A 729 5.43 21.79 37.00
N THR A 730 4.87 20.61 37.32
CA THR A 730 5.67 19.39 37.44
C THR A 730 6.07 18.83 36.07
N PRO A 731 7.14 18.01 35.98
CA PRO A 731 7.50 17.31 34.74
C PRO A 731 6.36 16.48 34.14
N GLU A 732 5.51 15.90 34.99
CA GLU A 732 4.33 15.13 34.57
C GLU A 732 3.25 16.03 33.94
N MET A 733 2.93 17.15 34.59
CA MET A 733 1.99 18.15 34.04
C MET A 733 2.47 18.68 32.68
N ARG A 734 3.77 18.97 32.57
CA ARG A 734 4.40 19.36 31.31
C ARG A 734 4.31 18.26 30.25
N ARG A 735 4.49 16.99 30.63
CA ARG A 735 4.37 15.83 29.74
C ARG A 735 2.94 15.70 29.18
N VAL A 736 1.93 15.81 30.04
CA VAL A 736 0.52 15.80 29.63
C VAL A 736 0.23 16.96 28.68
N ALA A 737 0.63 18.19 29.03
CA ALA A 737 0.44 19.36 28.17
C ALA A 737 1.18 19.24 26.83
N LYS A 738 2.35 18.59 26.79
CA LYS A 738 3.04 18.26 25.54
C LYS A 738 2.19 17.32 24.68
N THR A 739 1.70 16.22 25.22
CA THR A 739 0.84 15.28 24.50
C THR A 739 -0.42 15.97 23.98
N VAL A 740 -1.04 16.83 24.79
CA VAL A 740 -2.22 17.56 24.37
C VAL A 740 -1.91 18.60 23.30
N ASN A 741 -0.85 19.41 23.44
CA ASN A 741 -0.45 20.39 22.43
C ASN A 741 -0.24 19.69 21.08
N PHE A 742 0.54 18.61 21.03
CA PHE A 742 0.71 17.85 19.79
C PHE A 742 -0.62 17.23 19.32
N GLY A 743 -1.44 16.69 20.22
CA GLY A 743 -2.75 16.15 19.87
C GLY A 743 -3.66 17.19 19.20
N VAL A 744 -3.75 18.40 19.75
CA VAL A 744 -4.58 19.48 19.22
C VAL A 744 -4.08 19.95 17.86
N ILE A 745 -2.77 20.12 17.70
CA ILE A 745 -2.13 20.47 16.41
C ILE A 745 -2.48 19.44 15.36
N TYR A 746 -2.54 18.16 15.76
CA TYR A 746 -2.81 17.06 14.85
C TYR A 746 -4.30 16.71 14.67
N GLY A 747 -5.19 17.60 15.11
CA GLY A 747 -6.64 17.43 14.97
C GLY A 747 -7.20 16.25 15.77
N MET A 748 -6.55 15.87 16.87
CA MET A 748 -7.03 14.82 17.77
C MET A 748 -8.33 15.26 18.46
N SER A 749 -9.31 14.37 18.51
CA SER A 749 -10.57 14.61 19.24
C SER A 749 -10.37 14.49 20.76
N ASP A 750 -11.36 14.97 21.50
CA ASP A 750 -11.51 14.74 22.95
C ASP A 750 -11.35 13.27 23.33
N TYR A 751 -11.99 12.37 22.57
CA TYR A 751 -11.85 10.92 22.73
C TYR A 751 -10.43 10.42 22.45
N GLY A 752 -9.76 10.95 21.42
CA GLY A 752 -8.38 10.58 21.12
C GLY A 752 -7.41 10.98 22.21
N LEU A 753 -7.60 12.15 22.81
CA LEU A 753 -6.79 12.64 23.93
C LEU A 753 -7.01 11.83 25.21
N GLU A 754 -8.24 11.43 25.50
CA GLU A 754 -8.56 10.51 26.61
C GLU A 754 -7.82 9.18 26.47
N GLN A 755 -7.65 8.65 25.25
CA GLN A 755 -6.89 7.41 25.03
C GLN A 755 -5.36 7.62 25.15
N ALA A 756 -4.88 8.84 24.92
CA ALA A 756 -3.45 9.16 24.91
C ALA A 756 -2.92 9.74 26.22
N THR A 757 -3.81 10.14 27.13
CA THR A 757 -3.49 10.81 28.40
C THR A 757 -4.32 10.21 29.53
N GLU A 758 -4.00 10.56 30.78
CA GLU A 758 -4.78 10.15 31.94
C GLU A 758 -6.01 11.05 32.18
N LEU A 759 -6.28 12.00 31.29
CA LEU A 759 -7.39 12.94 31.39
C LEU A 759 -8.71 12.25 31.03
N SER A 760 -9.77 12.54 31.79
CA SER A 760 -11.13 12.19 31.37
C SER A 760 -11.52 12.94 30.10
N ARG A 761 -12.48 12.40 29.35
CA ARG A 761 -13.04 13.08 28.18
C ARG A 761 -13.48 14.52 28.44
N HIS A 762 -14.04 14.80 29.62
CA HIS A 762 -14.48 16.15 29.98
C HIS A 762 -13.28 17.11 30.16
N GLU A 763 -12.24 16.67 30.86
CA GLU A 763 -11.01 17.45 31.06
C GLU A 763 -10.28 17.68 29.73
N ALA A 764 -10.21 16.65 28.86
CA ALA A 764 -9.64 16.78 27.53
C ALA A 764 -10.39 17.83 26.68
N ALA A 765 -11.72 17.84 26.71
CA ALA A 765 -12.53 18.84 26.01
C ALA A 765 -12.32 20.26 26.57
N GLN A 766 -12.23 20.40 27.90
CA GLN A 766 -11.91 21.69 28.53
C GLN A 766 -10.52 22.18 28.14
N PHE A 767 -9.53 21.29 28.08
CA PHE A 767 -8.18 21.61 27.65
C PHE A 767 -8.16 22.12 26.21
N ILE A 768 -8.81 21.40 25.28
CA ILE A 768 -8.92 21.82 23.88
C ILE A 768 -9.55 23.22 23.79
N ALA A 769 -10.61 23.46 24.55
CA ALA A 769 -11.29 24.76 24.57
C ALA A 769 -10.37 25.88 25.07
N ALA A 770 -9.69 25.68 26.21
CA ALA A 770 -8.75 26.65 26.78
C ALA A 770 -7.57 26.93 25.84
N TYR A 771 -7.07 25.91 25.15
CA TYR A 771 -6.00 26.07 24.16
C TYR A 771 -6.44 26.97 23.00
N PHE A 772 -7.64 26.75 22.43
CA PHE A 772 -8.15 27.58 21.35
C PHE A 772 -8.60 28.98 21.78
N GLU A 773 -8.99 29.16 23.04
CA GLU A 773 -9.25 30.49 23.60
C GLU A 773 -7.94 31.29 23.72
N ARG A 774 -6.84 30.63 24.10
CA ARG A 774 -5.52 31.25 24.19
C ARG A 774 -4.90 31.53 22.82
N TYR A 775 -5.08 30.62 21.87
CA TYR A 775 -4.51 30.66 20.52
C TYR A 775 -5.61 30.62 19.44
N PRO A 776 -6.45 31.67 19.33
CA PRO A 776 -7.61 31.68 18.43
C PRO A 776 -7.22 31.60 16.95
N GLY A 777 -6.03 32.08 16.57
CA GLY A 777 -5.52 31.98 15.20
C GLY A 777 -5.28 30.53 14.78
N VAL A 778 -4.90 29.65 15.72
CA VAL A 778 -4.74 28.21 15.44
C VAL A 778 -6.09 27.59 15.08
N LYS A 779 -7.16 27.88 15.84
CA LYS A 779 -8.50 27.38 15.52
C LYS A 779 -8.96 27.84 14.14
N GLY A 780 -8.76 29.12 13.82
CA GLY A 780 -9.10 29.69 12.52
C GLY A 780 -8.36 28.99 11.38
N TYR A 781 -7.07 28.72 11.56
CA TYR A 781 -6.24 27.99 10.60
C TYR A 781 -6.69 26.53 10.38
N LEU A 782 -7.04 25.81 11.46
CA LEU A 782 -7.50 24.42 11.34
C LEU A 782 -8.78 24.32 10.50
N GLU A 783 -9.75 25.21 10.75
CA GLU A 783 -11.01 25.22 10.01
C GLU A 783 -10.83 25.69 8.55
N SER A 784 -10.03 26.73 8.31
CA SER A 784 -9.75 27.20 6.95
C SER A 784 -8.97 26.16 6.12
N THR A 785 -8.07 25.39 6.75
CA THR A 785 -7.33 24.32 6.08
C THR A 785 -8.26 23.17 5.68
N LYS A 786 -9.21 22.79 6.53
CA LYS A 786 -10.25 21.80 6.16
C LYS A 786 -11.10 22.30 5.00
N GLU A 787 -11.49 23.57 5.02
CA GLU A 787 -12.28 24.18 3.94
C GLU A 787 -11.49 24.25 2.62
N GLN A 788 -10.22 24.65 2.67
CA GLN A 788 -9.31 24.62 1.51
C GLN A 788 -9.20 23.20 0.94
N ALA A 789 -9.02 22.20 1.79
CA ALA A 789 -8.93 20.80 1.37
C ALA A 789 -10.20 20.34 0.68
N ARG A 790 -11.39 20.71 1.20
CA ARG A 790 -12.68 20.39 0.57
C ARG A 790 -12.87 21.09 -0.77
N ASN A 791 -12.43 22.33 -0.91
CA ASN A 791 -12.62 23.12 -2.13
C ASN A 791 -11.64 22.75 -3.24
N SER A 792 -10.39 22.46 -2.90
CA SER A 792 -9.31 22.19 -3.87
C SER A 792 -8.99 20.71 -4.05
N GLY A 793 -9.40 19.85 -3.11
CA GLY A 793 -9.05 18.43 -3.09
C GLY A 793 -7.62 18.15 -2.58
N TYR A 794 -6.86 19.17 -2.18
CA TYR A 794 -5.50 19.04 -1.67
C TYR A 794 -5.14 20.12 -0.65
N VAL A 795 -4.00 19.94 0.02
CA VAL A 795 -3.36 20.96 0.87
C VAL A 795 -1.90 21.15 0.48
N GLU A 796 -1.31 22.31 0.80
CA GLU A 796 0.03 22.69 0.37
C GLU A 796 0.95 23.10 1.53
N THR A 797 2.27 22.86 1.39
CA THR A 797 3.32 23.42 2.26
C THR A 797 3.70 24.84 1.82
N LEU A 798 4.53 25.53 2.61
CA LEU A 798 5.06 26.85 2.24
C LEU A 798 5.86 26.86 0.93
N LEU A 799 6.49 25.74 0.57
CA LEU A 799 7.23 25.61 -0.69
C LEU A 799 6.36 25.04 -1.83
N GLY A 800 5.05 24.89 -1.62
CA GLY A 800 4.08 24.47 -2.61
C GLY A 800 3.93 22.95 -2.76
N ARG A 801 4.54 22.13 -1.90
CA ARG A 801 4.36 20.67 -1.94
C ARG A 801 2.89 20.35 -1.72
N ARG A 802 2.28 19.57 -2.60
CA ARG A 802 0.87 19.17 -2.50
C ARG A 802 0.70 17.83 -1.83
N ARG A 803 -0.38 17.70 -1.04
CA ARG A 803 -0.97 16.42 -0.68
C ARG A 803 -2.42 16.41 -1.13
N TYR A 804 -2.72 15.55 -2.08
CA TYR A 804 -4.08 15.27 -2.51
C TYR A 804 -4.79 14.40 -1.49
N ILE A 805 -6.04 14.74 -1.20
CA ILE A 805 -6.88 14.10 -0.19
C ILE A 805 -8.28 13.90 -0.79
N PRO A 806 -8.45 12.95 -1.74
CA PRO A 806 -9.73 12.72 -2.40
C PRO A 806 -10.84 12.33 -1.41
N GLU A 807 -10.47 11.72 -0.28
CA GLU A 807 -11.40 11.29 0.77
C GLU A 807 -12.05 12.44 1.56
N ILE A 808 -11.61 13.69 1.38
CA ILE A 808 -12.09 14.85 2.15
C ILE A 808 -13.59 15.13 1.94
N GLY A 809 -14.14 14.72 0.80
CA GLY A 809 -15.56 14.82 0.45
C GLY A 809 -16.39 13.58 0.76
N SER A 810 -15.81 12.54 1.38
CA SER A 810 -16.50 11.25 1.55
C SER A 810 -17.77 11.36 2.42
N SER A 811 -18.84 10.69 2.00
CA SER A 811 -20.06 10.51 2.79
C SER A 811 -19.79 9.73 4.09
N ASN A 812 -18.80 8.82 4.07
CA ASN A 812 -18.38 8.03 5.22
C ASN A 812 -17.67 8.91 6.26
N ARG A 813 -18.32 9.08 7.42
CA ARG A 813 -17.83 9.94 8.50
C ARG A 813 -16.42 9.59 8.97
N MET A 814 -16.11 8.31 9.14
CA MET A 814 -14.81 7.86 9.64
C MET A 814 -13.69 8.15 8.62
N LEU A 815 -13.97 7.94 7.34
CA LEU A 815 -13.01 8.21 6.27
C LEU A 815 -12.77 9.72 6.12
N ARG A 816 -13.84 10.52 6.19
CA ARG A 816 -13.77 11.99 6.15
C ARG A 816 -13.03 12.57 7.36
N GLU A 817 -13.31 12.11 8.58
CA GLU A 817 -12.59 12.56 9.79
C GLU A 817 -11.09 12.20 9.73
N ALA A 818 -10.73 11.06 9.12
CA ALA A 818 -9.32 10.73 8.86
C ALA A 818 -8.70 11.66 7.82
N ALA A 819 -9.41 11.98 6.74
CA ALA A 819 -8.99 12.92 5.70
C ALA A 819 -8.78 14.33 6.25
N GLU A 820 -9.69 14.83 7.09
CA GLU A 820 -9.58 16.15 7.73
C GLU A 820 -8.33 16.24 8.63
N ARG A 821 -8.03 15.19 9.40
CA ARG A 821 -6.79 15.13 10.18
C ARG A 821 -5.54 15.13 9.30
N MET A 822 -5.56 14.39 8.18
CA MET A 822 -4.45 14.44 7.22
C MET A 822 -4.27 15.84 6.62
N ALA A 823 -5.36 16.54 6.31
CA ALA A 823 -5.35 17.88 5.74
C ALA A 823 -4.72 18.90 6.70
N ILE A 824 -5.02 18.80 8.00
CA ILE A 824 -4.42 19.64 9.04
C ILE A 824 -2.93 19.37 9.22
N ASN A 825 -2.54 18.09 9.24
CA ASN A 825 -1.19 17.69 9.64
C ASN A 825 -0.16 17.96 8.54
N MET A 826 -0.55 17.76 7.28
CA MET A 826 0.39 17.75 6.18
C MET A 826 1.08 19.10 5.94
N PRO A 827 0.41 20.27 5.94
CA PRO A 827 1.10 21.55 5.76
C PRO A 827 2.15 21.82 6.82
N VAL A 828 1.88 21.45 8.08
CA VAL A 828 2.82 21.63 9.20
C VAL A 828 4.02 20.69 9.03
N GLN A 829 3.78 19.39 8.99
CA GLN A 829 4.87 18.39 8.94
C GLN A 829 5.66 18.45 7.64
N GLY A 830 5.00 18.75 6.53
CA GLY A 830 5.64 18.88 5.24
C GLY A 830 6.49 20.14 5.13
N THR A 831 6.06 21.25 5.71
CA THR A 831 6.90 22.45 5.80
C THR A 831 8.12 22.19 6.70
N SER A 832 7.97 21.48 7.83
CA SER A 832 9.13 21.07 8.64
C SER A 832 10.10 20.20 7.85
N ALA A 833 9.60 19.24 7.06
CA ALA A 833 10.45 18.41 6.18
C ALA A 833 11.17 19.26 5.13
N ASP A 834 10.47 20.21 4.50
CA ASP A 834 11.02 21.12 3.51
C ASP A 834 12.14 21.99 4.12
N ILE A 835 11.97 22.49 5.35
CA ILE A 835 12.99 23.25 6.09
C ILE A 835 14.27 22.40 6.27
N ILE A 836 14.13 21.16 6.73
CA ILE A 836 15.28 20.25 6.95
C ILE A 836 16.00 19.97 5.62
N LYS A 837 15.26 19.72 4.54
CA LYS A 837 15.84 19.53 3.20
C LYS A 837 16.65 20.75 2.75
N VAL A 838 16.09 21.96 2.92
CA VAL A 838 16.81 23.20 2.58
C VAL A 838 18.04 23.39 3.46
N ALA A 839 17.97 23.05 4.76
CA ALA A 839 19.12 23.10 5.65
C ALA A 839 20.23 22.14 5.20
N MET A 840 19.87 20.89 4.82
CA MET A 840 20.83 19.92 4.29
C MET A 840 21.55 20.43 3.05
N LEU A 841 20.81 21.03 2.10
CA LEU A 841 21.38 21.60 0.87
C LEU A 841 22.40 22.70 1.17
N ARG A 842 22.03 23.65 2.04
CA ARG A 842 22.90 24.78 2.39
C ARG A 842 24.11 24.36 3.20
N LEU A 843 23.95 23.39 4.11
CA LEU A 843 25.05 22.83 4.89
C LEU A 843 26.02 22.08 3.98
N HIS A 844 25.50 21.25 3.07
CA HIS A 844 26.30 20.53 2.08
C HIS A 844 27.12 21.49 1.21
N GLU A 845 26.49 22.51 0.63
CA GLU A 845 27.18 23.55 -0.14
C GLU A 845 28.28 24.24 0.68
N ALA A 846 27.99 24.59 1.93
CA ALA A 846 28.94 25.30 2.77
C ALA A 846 30.13 24.42 3.22
N ILE A 847 29.90 23.14 3.54
CA ILE A 847 30.93 22.15 3.85
C ILE A 847 31.89 22.02 2.66
N HIS A 848 31.36 21.82 1.46
CA HIS A 848 32.15 21.68 0.23
C HIS A 848 32.92 22.96 -0.12
N ARG A 849 32.26 24.12 -0.05
CA ARG A 849 32.89 25.42 -0.33
C ARG A 849 34.05 25.74 0.61
N ARG A 850 33.96 25.30 1.87
CA ARG A 850 35.01 25.49 2.88
C ARG A 850 36.05 24.36 2.88
N GLY A 851 35.83 23.29 2.11
CA GLY A 851 36.74 22.14 2.02
C GLY A 851 36.82 21.33 3.33
N LEU A 852 35.74 21.32 4.12
CA LEU A 852 35.68 20.57 5.37
C LEU A 852 35.58 19.07 5.09
N LYS A 853 36.21 18.26 5.96
CA LYS A 853 36.14 16.79 5.91
C LYS A 853 34.96 16.22 6.69
N SER A 854 34.24 17.07 7.43
CA SER A 854 33.03 16.73 8.16
C SER A 854 31.94 16.18 7.24
N ARG A 855 31.25 15.13 7.67
CA ARG A 855 30.33 14.34 6.84
C ARG A 855 28.93 14.33 7.45
N LEU A 856 27.90 14.58 6.64
CA LEU A 856 26.53 14.22 7.01
C LEU A 856 26.36 12.70 6.87
N ILE A 857 25.95 12.03 7.94
CA ILE A 857 25.84 10.55 7.99
C ILE A 857 24.42 10.04 8.21
N LEU A 858 23.54 10.85 8.79
CA LEU A 858 22.17 10.44 9.08
C LEU A 858 21.22 11.64 9.19
N GLN A 859 19.95 11.43 8.84
CA GLN A 859 18.84 12.33 9.10
C GLN A 859 17.73 11.53 9.81
N VAL A 860 17.37 11.94 11.03
CA VAL A 860 16.36 11.24 11.85
C VAL A 860 15.38 12.24 12.42
N HIS A 861 14.10 12.11 12.08
CA HIS A 861 13.05 13.04 12.50
C HIS A 861 13.40 14.49 12.14
N ASP A 862 13.77 15.31 13.12
CA ASP A 862 14.10 16.73 12.97
C ASP A 862 15.60 16.99 13.27
N GLU A 863 16.39 15.92 13.45
CA GLU A 863 17.83 15.91 13.76
C GLU A 863 18.67 15.57 12.52
N LEU A 864 19.80 16.25 12.38
CA LEU A 864 20.88 15.90 11.44
C LEU A 864 22.08 15.40 12.23
N LEU A 865 22.71 14.30 11.79
CA LEU A 865 23.88 13.73 12.44
C LEU A 865 25.11 13.86 11.55
N PHE A 866 26.13 14.53 12.06
CA PHE A 866 27.40 14.72 11.39
C PHE A 866 28.51 13.95 12.11
N GLU A 867 29.48 13.50 11.33
CA GLU A 867 30.77 13.03 11.82
C GLU A 867 31.82 14.10 11.50
N ALA A 868 32.40 14.72 12.52
CA ALA A 868 33.31 15.85 12.40
C ALA A 868 34.70 15.51 13.00
N PRO A 869 35.80 15.75 12.26
CA PRO A 869 37.14 15.70 12.83
C PRO A 869 37.27 16.66 14.02
N PRO A 870 38.11 16.35 15.03
CA PRO A 870 38.31 17.22 16.19
C PRO A 870 38.68 18.67 15.83
N GLU A 871 39.47 18.84 14.76
CA GLU A 871 39.91 20.15 14.27
C GLU A 871 38.80 20.99 13.61
N GLU A 872 37.72 20.37 13.14
CA GLU A 872 36.61 21.04 12.44
C GLU A 872 35.37 21.19 13.33
N LEU A 873 35.35 20.60 14.53
CA LEU A 873 34.16 20.52 15.37
C LEU A 873 33.58 21.89 15.73
N GLU A 874 34.41 22.86 16.14
CA GLU A 874 33.94 24.21 16.49
C GLU A 874 33.46 24.99 15.25
N GLU A 875 34.13 24.79 14.11
CA GLU A 875 33.68 25.39 12.86
C GLU A 875 32.32 24.82 12.42
N MET A 876 32.14 23.50 12.53
CA MET A 876 30.87 22.85 12.23
C MET A 876 29.75 23.31 13.17
N LYS A 877 30.01 23.48 14.48
CA LYS A 877 29.04 24.06 15.43
C LYS A 877 28.61 25.47 15.00
N SER A 878 29.56 26.30 14.61
CA SER A 878 29.28 27.64 14.09
C SER A 878 28.44 27.57 12.82
N LEU A 879 28.79 26.66 11.90
CA LEU A 879 28.13 26.52 10.62
C LEU A 879 26.66 26.08 10.75
N VAL A 880 26.37 25.08 11.58
CA VAL A 880 25.00 24.62 11.81
C VAL A 880 24.15 25.68 12.51
N SER A 881 24.75 26.44 13.43
CA SER A 881 24.10 27.56 14.13
C SER A 881 23.76 28.72 13.19
N GLU A 882 24.60 28.96 12.18
CA GLU A 882 24.39 29.99 11.17
C GLU A 882 23.32 29.55 10.15
N ILE A 883 23.37 28.31 9.66
CA ILE A 883 22.59 27.90 8.50
C ILE A 883 21.20 27.38 8.86
N MET A 884 21.09 26.51 9.87
CA MET A 884 19.83 25.80 10.14
C MET A 884 18.70 26.73 10.59
N PRO A 885 18.90 27.70 11.51
CA PRO A 885 17.85 28.64 11.89
C PRO A 885 17.32 29.50 10.74
N HIS A 886 18.11 29.67 9.68
CA HIS A 886 17.79 30.51 8.53
C HIS A 886 17.44 29.71 7.28
N ALA A 887 17.27 28.38 7.39
CA ALA A 887 16.97 27.51 6.24
C ALA A 887 15.70 27.97 5.49
N LEU A 888 14.67 28.39 6.21
CA LEU A 888 13.49 29.05 5.65
C LEU A 888 13.09 30.25 6.52
N GLU A 889 12.76 31.37 5.87
CA GLU A 889 12.27 32.57 6.54
C GLU A 889 10.86 32.33 7.10
N LEU A 890 10.73 32.25 8.43
CA LEU A 890 9.47 32.16 9.14
C LEU A 890 9.19 33.45 9.92
N SER A 891 7.95 33.60 10.41
CA SER A 891 7.55 34.79 11.18
C SER A 891 7.91 34.70 12.67
N VAL A 892 8.48 33.55 13.05
CA VAL A 892 9.06 33.20 14.34
C VAL A 892 10.45 32.62 14.09
N PRO A 893 11.42 32.84 15.00
CA PRO A 893 12.76 32.29 14.81
C PRO A 893 12.72 30.76 14.87
N LEU A 894 13.48 30.08 14.00
CA LEU A 894 13.81 28.68 14.22
C LEU A 894 14.95 28.58 15.23
N LYS A 895 14.95 27.52 16.03
CA LYS A 895 15.98 27.25 17.05
C LYS A 895 16.49 25.83 16.88
N ILE A 896 17.78 25.64 17.13
CA ILE A 896 18.41 24.33 17.17
C ILE A 896 19.07 24.12 18.54
N ASP A 897 19.08 22.88 18.98
CA ASP A 897 19.89 22.41 20.11
C ASP A 897 21.04 21.56 19.55
N ILE A 898 22.27 21.85 19.96
CA ILE A 898 23.47 21.17 19.44
C ILE A 898 24.07 20.27 20.52
N LYS A 899 24.27 19.01 20.18
CA LYS A 899 24.92 18.03 21.06
C LYS A 899 26.15 17.42 20.40
N VAL A 900 27.12 17.02 21.21
CA VAL A 900 28.38 16.41 20.77
C VAL A 900 28.72 15.22 21.65
N GLY A 901 29.19 14.14 21.03
CA GLY A 901 29.50 12.88 21.71
C GLY A 901 30.34 11.95 20.84
N ARG A 902 30.86 10.87 21.45
CA ARG A 902 31.60 9.81 20.74
C ARG A 902 30.67 8.78 20.10
N ASN A 903 29.47 8.65 20.65
CA ASN A 903 28.43 7.78 20.16
C ASN A 903 27.07 8.47 20.25
N TRP A 904 26.09 7.94 19.52
CA TRP A 904 24.77 8.57 19.43
C TRP A 904 24.01 8.52 20.76
N GLY A 905 24.29 7.54 21.61
CA GLY A 905 23.72 7.46 22.96
C GLY A 905 24.17 8.59 23.91
N GLU A 906 25.37 9.14 23.72
CA GLU A 906 25.85 10.32 24.46
C GLU A 906 25.18 11.63 24.03
N LEU A 907 24.47 11.61 22.89
CA LEU A 907 23.73 12.76 22.37
C LEU A 907 22.30 12.83 22.93
N GLU A 908 21.90 11.98 23.87
CA GLU A 908 20.53 11.99 24.43
C GLU A 908 20.36 12.84 25.68
#